data_AF-A0A7W9BH59-F1
#
_entry.id   AF-A0A7W9BH59-F1
#
_cell.length_a   1.000
_cell.length_b   1.000
_cell.length_c   1.000
_cell.angle_alpha   90.00
_cell.angle_beta   90.00
_cell.angle_gamma   90.00
#
_symmetry.space_group_name_H-M   'P 1'
#
loop_
_entity.id
_entity.type
_entity.pdbx_description
1 polymer ?
#
loop_
_entity_poly.entity_id
_entity_poly.type
_entity_poly.pdbx_seq_one_letter_code
_entity_poly.pdbx_strand_id
1 'polypeptide(L)'
;MSNDVWSSLVRGVLAFGHSRSADMVGTTFKDSGSFLESLFDGTSGTTKDAIGRIKTDVKDLTPIGKALAEALKPKFEAAKTAVTNVASELGTDPFTPEAAGRAATELAFVLIAFDEALDILAEKIAEREEKPDKKQEVLDAIGGITDPWKAPFKSLGADTVESFDAVCQAILGVENAHEDVAEALVWSRPDKKLGLKFLSQGPRSIGALSFDGGYLEAFLDYKASAKVGIELHTKLAAGLRSDKLLEKIMPGQGKTAETDQVGITLDTADGLTFGAGKDKKLVLPARFAFPGVELREFSLVQPEKDNKDSQNRIDIMTTIAGKLGDAFAIVVEGGGLSLRWVDGAAPTVEPKIPAGMGVRIRTGVVNGGGYLRYSEETKEFGGVFDLQFAKFGITAIGLLGTDPVSFVIVIGVHFMPRIELGFGFTLNGLGGILAIERAVNTEVLRDGLKSDIVGQLLFPSDPVAAAPTILDQLGKVFPFRSGGFVIGPIAEIGWGSQAGFVKARLGVVLSLPDPKVVILGAIEIGVPSADVKPDKRIIDIHANLLGEITPDYFLLKVSIANSRLFTLTLSGDIAIFIKWAGEGAFALSVGGFFPKYEAPKEIGKLDRLSITLKPPADWIKITVEAYVAVTSNSIQFGGKVDLKADVGVASAHAWIQLDALFQWAPYFHFVVILDVGIEVKAFGATIAGVHFHGELSGDQPWRLEGTASVEILWWDVDVDIGPLTWGEPRPTNAPVVDSVDTVAQALRADAAWTPVLPADALQLVRFTETEGVRLFHPLGRLEVKQARVPLEVQIDRIGSSPVTSNRVFLAPPKIGADEAAAVSIVQDRFSPGHFLALTDDQQMARPDFEMMPAGMVLAASARPVFTADVHAANAWNTVYPNRPERAETGLQSWKIAGLSKTLLNLSAVARARRVSGNPYLATPNLAVAPGVAEPVLAEPGLVTVINRDTLAPVAAAEINIGPTRAAEFMRGLSGVSTLATGLAA
;
A
#
# COMPACT_ATOMS: atom_id res chain seq x y z
N MET A 1 15.29 17.44 49.63
CA MET A 1 15.39 16.08 50.20
C MET A 1 14.00 15.47 50.22
N SER A 2 13.60 14.87 49.11
CA SER A 2 12.55 13.85 49.07
C SER A 2 13.04 12.88 48.01
N ASN A 3 13.82 11.88 48.43
CA ASN A 3 14.03 10.73 47.55
C ASN A 3 12.63 10.23 47.21
N ASP A 4 12.35 10.13 45.91
CA ASP A 4 11.07 9.69 45.40
C ASP A 4 10.64 8.42 46.17
N VAL A 5 9.45 8.46 46.77
CA VAL A 5 8.95 7.38 47.64
C VAL A 5 9.06 6.05 46.91
N TRP A 6 8.84 6.04 45.59
CA TRP A 6 9.05 4.89 44.72
C TRP A 6 10.50 4.42 44.66
N SER A 7 11.45 5.32 44.39
CA SER A 7 12.89 4.98 44.37
C SER A 7 13.37 4.40 45.71
N SER A 8 12.87 4.92 46.83
CA SER A 8 13.20 4.43 48.18
C SER A 8 12.57 3.07 48.47
N LEU A 9 11.35 2.84 47.98
CA LEU A 9 10.61 1.58 48.12
C LEU A 9 11.26 0.47 47.30
N VAL A 10 11.55 0.74 46.03
CA VAL A 10 12.22 -0.20 45.12
C VAL A 10 13.61 -0.56 45.63
N ARG A 11 14.38 0.44 46.10
CA ARG A 11 15.68 0.20 46.74
C ARG A 11 15.56 -0.66 48.01
N GLY A 12 14.53 -0.41 48.82
CA GLY A 12 14.25 -1.21 50.03
C GLY A 12 13.91 -2.66 49.71
N VAL A 13 13.02 -2.91 48.74
CA VAL A 13 12.63 -4.26 48.29
C VAL A 13 13.82 -5.02 47.71
N LEU A 14 14.64 -4.37 46.88
CA LEU A 14 15.83 -4.99 46.29
C LEU A 14 16.92 -5.24 47.33
N ALA A 15 17.13 -4.32 48.29
CA ALA A 15 18.07 -4.51 49.39
C ALA A 15 17.66 -5.66 50.32
N PHE A 16 16.35 -5.79 50.56
CA PHE A 16 15.77 -6.90 51.29
C PHE A 16 16.01 -8.22 50.57
N GLY A 17 15.64 -8.29 49.28
CA GLY A 17 15.85 -9.48 48.46
C GLY A 17 17.33 -9.87 48.38
N HIS A 18 18.23 -8.89 48.25
CA HIS A 18 19.68 -9.09 48.30
C HIS A 18 20.13 -9.74 49.61
N SER A 19 19.71 -9.20 50.76
CA SER A 19 20.05 -9.77 52.08
C SER A 19 19.60 -11.22 52.20
N ARG A 20 18.37 -11.54 51.79
CA ARG A 20 17.86 -12.92 51.87
C ARG A 20 18.57 -13.87 50.91
N SER A 21 18.90 -13.38 49.71
CA SER A 21 19.68 -14.13 48.72
C SER A 21 21.10 -14.39 49.21
N ALA A 22 21.72 -13.44 49.90
CA ALA A 22 23.04 -13.59 50.53
C ALA A 22 23.02 -14.63 51.66
N ASP A 23 22.00 -14.61 52.52
CA ASP A 23 21.83 -15.60 53.58
C ASP A 23 21.65 -17.01 52.99
N MET A 24 20.88 -17.14 51.92
CA MET A 24 20.67 -18.41 51.22
C MET A 24 21.96 -18.91 50.55
N VAL A 25 22.74 -18.01 49.93
CA VAL A 25 24.04 -18.35 49.35
C VAL A 25 25.03 -18.85 50.42
N GLY A 26 25.01 -18.25 51.61
CA GLY A 26 25.86 -18.64 52.73
C GLY A 26 25.46 -19.95 53.42
N THR A 27 24.20 -20.39 53.24
CA THR A 27 23.63 -21.57 53.90
C THR A 27 23.34 -22.70 52.90
N THR A 28 22.32 -22.52 52.06
CA THR A 28 21.76 -23.52 51.14
C THR A 28 22.68 -23.77 49.94
N PHE A 29 23.27 -22.74 49.34
CA PHE A 29 24.20 -22.89 48.21
C PHE A 29 25.68 -22.95 48.60
N LYS A 30 25.96 -23.25 49.86
CA LYS A 30 27.33 -23.39 50.34
C LYS A 30 28.06 -24.54 49.63
N ASP A 31 27.40 -25.69 49.54
CA ASP A 31 27.84 -26.90 48.85
C ASP A 31 26.64 -27.83 48.60
N SER A 32 26.82 -28.88 47.79
CA SER A 32 25.75 -29.83 47.44
C SER A 32 25.20 -30.58 48.67
N GLY A 33 25.98 -30.73 49.74
CA GLY A 33 25.52 -31.36 50.98
C GLY A 33 24.56 -30.48 51.75
N SER A 34 24.90 -29.19 51.89
CA SER A 34 24.09 -28.17 52.54
C SER A 34 22.79 -27.91 51.76
N PHE A 35 22.84 -27.94 50.42
CA PHE A 35 21.66 -27.88 49.55
C PHE A 35 20.70 -29.04 49.81
N LEU A 36 21.21 -30.27 49.78
CA LEU A 36 20.41 -31.47 50.04
C LEU A 36 19.86 -31.53 51.48
N GLU A 37 20.62 -31.02 52.45
CA GLU A 37 20.16 -30.91 53.84
C GLU A 37 18.99 -29.95 53.99
N SER A 38 19.07 -28.77 53.36
CA SER A 38 17.97 -27.79 53.37
C SER A 38 16.66 -28.36 52.79
N LEU A 39 16.76 -29.17 51.72
CA LEU A 39 15.61 -29.81 51.07
C LEU A 39 15.06 -31.01 51.86
N PHE A 40 15.93 -31.70 52.61
CA PHE A 40 15.55 -32.86 53.43
C PHE A 40 14.66 -32.46 54.62
N ASP A 41 14.84 -31.26 55.16
CA ASP A 41 14.04 -30.73 56.27
C ASP A 41 12.64 -30.27 55.82
N GLY A 42 12.49 -29.88 54.56
CA GLY A 42 11.23 -29.41 53.95
C GLY A 42 10.40 -30.50 53.25
N THR A 43 10.74 -31.78 53.39
CA THR A 43 10.06 -32.90 52.72
C THR A 43 9.54 -33.96 53.68
N SER A 44 8.49 -34.69 53.26
CA SER A 44 7.91 -35.81 54.00
C SER A 44 7.59 -36.98 53.06
N GLY A 45 7.45 -38.19 53.61
CA GLY A 45 7.14 -39.40 52.83
C GLY A 45 8.25 -39.87 51.89
N THR A 46 7.87 -40.46 50.75
CA THR A 46 8.79 -41.14 49.81
C THR A 46 9.83 -40.23 49.17
N THR A 47 9.54 -38.93 49.04
CA THR A 47 10.47 -37.92 48.52
C THR A 47 11.65 -37.70 49.47
N LYS A 48 11.39 -37.74 50.79
CA LYS A 48 12.44 -37.61 51.82
C LYS A 48 13.43 -38.77 51.77
N ASP A 49 12.93 -39.99 51.60
CA ASP A 49 13.77 -41.18 51.47
C ASP A 49 14.64 -41.15 50.20
N ALA A 50 14.10 -40.65 49.09
CA ALA A 50 14.83 -40.49 47.84
C ALA A 50 15.96 -39.44 47.95
N ILE A 51 15.68 -38.28 48.55
CA ILE A 51 16.67 -37.23 48.82
C ILE A 51 17.74 -37.74 49.80
N GLY A 52 17.35 -38.51 50.83
CA GLY A 52 18.28 -39.12 51.79
C GLY A 52 19.27 -40.10 51.17
N ARG A 53 18.85 -40.89 50.18
CA ARG A 53 19.75 -41.76 49.40
C ARG A 53 20.75 -40.95 48.59
N ILE A 54 20.30 -39.92 47.88
CA ILE A 54 21.20 -39.03 47.13
C ILE A 54 22.16 -38.27 48.05
N LYS A 55 21.71 -37.82 49.23
CA LYS A 55 22.57 -37.21 50.26
C LYS A 55 23.70 -38.15 50.68
N THR A 56 23.40 -39.46 50.80
CA THR A 56 24.39 -40.50 51.10
C THR A 56 25.33 -40.70 49.92
N ASP A 57 24.81 -40.76 48.69
CA ASP A 57 25.61 -40.92 47.46
C ASP A 57 26.60 -39.77 47.22
N VAL A 58 26.22 -38.53 47.56
CA VAL A 58 27.09 -37.35 47.52
C VAL A 58 28.15 -37.40 48.62
N LYS A 59 27.76 -37.80 49.84
CA LYS A 59 28.69 -37.95 50.98
C LYS A 59 29.75 -39.04 50.74
N ASP A 60 29.33 -40.17 50.17
CA ASP A 60 30.18 -41.32 49.90
C ASP A 60 30.92 -41.21 48.56
N LEU A 61 30.74 -40.10 47.83
CA LEU A 61 31.41 -39.80 46.56
C LEU A 61 31.24 -40.90 45.50
N THR A 62 30.04 -41.51 45.46
CA THR A 62 29.67 -42.47 44.42
C THR A 62 29.70 -41.80 43.03
N PRO A 63 29.78 -42.56 41.92
CA PRO A 63 29.73 -41.97 40.58
C PRO A 63 28.52 -41.05 40.35
N ILE A 64 27.36 -41.41 40.93
CA ILE A 64 26.12 -40.64 40.83
C ILE A 64 26.21 -39.35 41.68
N GLY A 65 26.72 -39.45 42.91
CA GLY A 65 26.89 -38.29 43.80
C GLY A 65 27.93 -37.28 43.29
N LYS A 66 29.03 -37.75 42.68
CA LYS A 66 30.03 -36.88 42.05
C LYS A 66 29.46 -36.14 40.85
N ALA A 67 28.77 -36.84 39.95
CA ALA A 67 28.14 -36.23 38.78
C ALA A 67 27.11 -35.15 39.17
N LEU A 68 26.31 -35.41 40.22
CA LEU A 68 25.37 -34.42 40.75
C LEU A 68 26.09 -33.21 41.36
N ALA A 69 27.13 -33.43 42.17
CA ALA A 69 27.90 -32.34 42.78
C ALA A 69 28.59 -31.45 41.73
N GLU A 70 29.13 -32.06 40.66
CA GLU A 70 29.73 -31.34 39.53
C GLU A 70 28.70 -30.54 38.72
N ALA A 71 27.49 -31.08 38.52
CA ALA A 71 26.41 -30.39 37.83
C ALA A 71 25.83 -29.20 38.63
N LEU A 72 25.77 -29.29 39.95
CA LEU A 72 25.24 -28.24 40.83
C LEU A 72 26.24 -27.10 41.10
N LYS A 73 27.54 -27.40 41.15
CA LYS A 73 28.60 -26.42 41.42
C LYS A 73 28.52 -25.13 40.59
N PRO A 74 28.38 -25.15 39.24
CA PRO A 74 28.30 -23.93 38.46
C PRO A 74 27.06 -23.07 38.80
N LYS A 75 25.97 -23.68 39.25
CA LYS A 75 24.75 -22.96 39.65
C LYS A 75 24.94 -22.21 40.96
N PHE A 76 25.61 -22.83 41.93
CA PHE A 76 25.93 -22.19 43.21
C PHE A 76 26.90 -21.01 43.04
N GLU A 77 27.90 -21.14 42.15
CA GLU A 77 28.82 -20.04 41.85
C GLU A 77 28.13 -18.90 41.07
N ALA A 78 27.19 -19.21 40.18
CA ALA A 78 26.35 -18.21 39.52
C ALA A 78 25.50 -17.43 40.54
N ALA A 79 24.87 -18.12 41.49
CA ALA A 79 24.10 -17.48 42.56
C ALA A 79 24.98 -16.56 43.45
N LYS A 80 26.19 -17.01 43.82
CA LYS A 80 27.17 -16.18 44.59
C LYS A 80 27.57 -14.92 43.85
N THR A 81 27.86 -15.06 42.56
CA THR A 81 28.24 -13.94 41.69
C THR A 81 27.10 -12.94 41.56
N ALA A 82 25.89 -13.43 41.30
CA ALA A 82 24.68 -12.62 41.19
C ALA A 82 24.39 -11.82 42.46
N VAL A 83 24.45 -12.42 43.66
CA VAL A 83 24.30 -11.70 44.94
C VAL A 83 25.30 -10.54 45.06
N THR A 84 26.55 -10.77 44.68
CA THR A 84 27.59 -9.73 44.72
C THR A 84 27.28 -8.57 43.77
N ASN A 85 26.75 -8.88 42.58
CA ASN A 85 26.35 -7.86 41.60
C ASN A 85 25.14 -7.04 42.07
N VAL A 86 24.16 -7.67 42.74
CA VAL A 86 23.02 -6.93 43.33
C VAL A 86 23.51 -5.89 44.34
N ALA A 87 24.48 -6.23 45.21
CA ALA A 87 25.06 -5.28 46.15
C ALA A 87 25.73 -4.08 45.45
N SER A 88 26.42 -4.34 44.33
CA SER A 88 27.06 -3.29 43.53
C SER A 88 26.03 -2.32 42.95
N GLU A 89 24.95 -2.84 42.35
CA GLU A 89 23.90 -2.00 41.75
C GLU A 89 23.10 -1.20 42.81
N LEU A 90 22.84 -1.78 43.99
CA LEU A 90 22.23 -1.09 45.13
C LEU A 90 23.09 0.04 45.72
N GLY A 91 24.40 -0.01 45.50
CA GLY A 91 25.38 1.00 45.91
C GLY A 91 25.47 2.22 44.98
N THR A 92 24.78 2.20 43.84
CA THR A 92 24.79 3.31 42.87
C THR A 92 24.12 4.57 43.44
N ASP A 93 24.75 5.74 43.29
CA ASP A 93 24.24 7.04 43.76
C ASP A 93 24.32 8.10 42.65
N PRO A 94 23.20 8.73 42.22
CA PRO A 94 21.83 8.46 42.66
C PRO A 94 21.34 7.08 42.19
N PHE A 95 20.55 6.41 43.02
CA PHE A 95 19.91 5.14 42.67
C PHE A 95 18.82 5.39 41.62
N THR A 96 19.08 5.07 40.35
CA THR A 96 18.17 5.32 39.23
C THR A 96 17.26 4.11 38.93
N PRO A 97 16.13 4.28 38.20
CA PRO A 97 15.31 3.16 37.72
C PRO A 97 16.09 2.12 36.91
N GLU A 98 17.10 2.54 36.14
CA GLU A 98 17.97 1.61 35.40
C GLU A 98 18.86 0.79 36.34
N ALA A 99 19.41 1.40 37.39
CA ALA A 99 20.16 0.67 38.42
C ALA A 99 19.25 -0.32 39.18
N ALA A 100 18.00 0.07 39.44
CA ALA A 100 17.00 -0.81 40.01
C ALA A 100 16.67 -2.00 39.10
N GLY A 101 16.51 -1.78 37.79
CA GLY A 101 16.27 -2.85 36.81
C GLY A 101 17.44 -3.82 36.69
N ARG A 102 18.69 -3.33 36.73
CA ARG A 102 19.88 -4.19 36.75
C ARG A 102 19.99 -4.98 38.05
N ALA A 103 19.79 -4.35 39.20
CA ALA A 103 19.74 -5.04 40.50
C ALA A 103 18.65 -6.13 40.54
N ALA A 104 17.47 -5.87 39.98
CA ALA A 104 16.39 -6.85 39.85
C ALA A 104 16.79 -8.03 38.95
N THR A 105 17.50 -7.76 37.86
CA THR A 105 18.00 -8.78 36.92
C THR A 105 19.01 -9.70 37.60
N GLU A 106 19.96 -9.13 38.35
CA GLU A 106 20.94 -9.92 39.10
C GLU A 106 20.25 -10.76 40.19
N LEU A 107 19.23 -10.21 40.87
CA LEU A 107 18.46 -10.96 41.85
C LEU A 107 17.66 -12.11 41.22
N ALA A 108 17.16 -11.92 39.99
CA ALA A 108 16.52 -12.99 39.22
C ALA A 108 17.48 -14.14 38.87
N PHE A 109 18.77 -13.86 38.61
CA PHE A 109 19.75 -14.93 38.37
C PHE A 109 19.96 -15.83 39.58
N VAL A 110 19.82 -15.31 40.80
CA VAL A 110 19.85 -16.14 42.02
C VAL A 110 18.67 -17.13 42.04
N LEU A 111 17.47 -16.67 41.68
CA LEU A 111 16.26 -17.48 41.61
C LEU A 111 16.36 -18.56 40.52
N ILE A 112 16.87 -18.19 39.34
CA ILE A 112 17.08 -19.13 38.22
C ILE A 112 18.10 -20.21 38.61
N ALA A 113 19.20 -19.84 39.26
CA ALA A 113 20.20 -20.80 39.70
C ALA A 113 19.63 -21.82 40.72
N PHE A 114 18.67 -21.41 41.55
CA PHE A 114 17.96 -22.31 42.45
C PHE A 114 17.02 -23.26 41.70
N ASP A 115 16.24 -22.71 40.78
CA ASP A 115 15.29 -23.45 39.94
C ASP A 115 16.01 -24.57 39.17
N GLU A 116 17.11 -24.23 38.52
CA GLU A 116 17.95 -25.18 37.78
C GLU A 116 18.62 -26.20 38.70
N ALA A 117 19.01 -25.81 39.92
CA ALA A 117 19.57 -26.74 40.91
C ALA A 117 18.54 -27.78 41.38
N LEU A 118 17.27 -27.38 41.55
CA LEU A 118 16.17 -28.29 41.84
C LEU A 118 15.88 -29.22 40.66
N ASP A 119 15.87 -28.71 39.43
CA ASP A 119 15.61 -29.52 38.24
C ASP A 119 16.72 -30.56 38.02
N ILE A 120 17.99 -30.16 38.16
CA ILE A 120 19.14 -31.09 38.10
C ILE A 120 19.00 -32.20 39.15
N LEU A 121 18.58 -31.86 40.37
CA LEU A 121 18.35 -32.84 41.42
C LEU A 121 17.17 -33.77 41.09
N ALA A 122 16.06 -33.20 40.61
CA ALA A 122 14.85 -33.93 40.28
C ALA A 122 15.09 -34.91 39.12
N GLU A 123 15.78 -34.47 38.06
CA GLU A 123 16.22 -35.32 36.94
C GLU A 123 17.10 -36.47 37.43
N LYS A 124 18.04 -36.20 38.36
CA LYS A 124 18.94 -37.24 38.89
C LYS A 124 18.23 -38.28 39.75
N ILE A 125 17.19 -37.89 40.48
CA ILE A 125 16.34 -38.84 41.22
C ILE A 125 15.48 -39.63 40.23
N ALA A 126 14.93 -38.95 39.22
CA ALA A 126 14.10 -39.50 38.17
C ALA A 126 14.83 -40.52 37.26
N GLU A 127 16.14 -40.42 37.07
CA GLU A 127 16.97 -41.43 36.36
C GLU A 127 16.93 -42.83 37.01
N ARG A 128 16.55 -42.93 38.28
CA ARG A 128 16.45 -44.22 38.99
C ARG A 128 15.09 -44.89 38.85
N GLU A 129 14.11 -44.24 38.23
CA GLU A 129 12.76 -44.76 38.05
C GLU A 129 12.51 -45.18 36.59
N GLU A 130 12.08 -46.42 36.39
CA GLU A 130 11.88 -47.01 35.06
C GLU A 130 10.49 -46.66 34.44
N LYS A 131 9.55 -46.16 35.25
CA LYS A 131 8.17 -45.85 34.83
C LYS A 131 7.97 -44.35 34.55
N PRO A 132 7.46 -43.95 33.38
CA PRO A 132 7.26 -42.54 33.01
C PRO A 132 6.36 -41.75 33.98
N ASP A 133 5.27 -42.34 34.45
CA ASP A 133 4.31 -41.65 35.33
C ASP A 133 4.92 -41.35 36.72
N LYS A 134 5.71 -42.30 37.24
CA LYS A 134 6.47 -42.16 38.49
C LYS A 134 7.58 -41.12 38.37
N LYS A 135 8.18 -41.02 37.17
CA LYS A 135 9.21 -40.03 36.84
C LYS A 135 8.64 -38.61 36.94
N GLN A 136 7.45 -38.39 36.38
CA GLN A 136 6.78 -37.09 36.45
C GLN A 136 6.30 -36.75 37.87
N GLU A 137 5.77 -37.72 38.63
CA GLU A 137 5.42 -37.52 40.06
C GLU A 137 6.62 -37.07 40.90
N VAL A 138 7.81 -37.60 40.63
CA VAL A 138 9.05 -37.21 41.31
C VAL A 138 9.50 -35.79 40.92
N LEU A 139 9.40 -35.44 39.64
CA LEU A 139 9.69 -34.09 39.15
C LEU A 139 8.76 -33.06 39.80
N ASP A 140 7.46 -33.36 39.88
CA ASP A 140 6.46 -32.47 40.47
C ASP A 140 6.63 -32.37 42.00
N ALA A 141 6.93 -33.48 42.68
CA ALA A 141 7.11 -33.51 44.14
C ALA A 141 8.37 -32.78 44.61
N ILE A 142 9.49 -32.89 43.88
CA ILE A 142 10.72 -32.15 44.19
C ILE A 142 10.56 -30.70 43.76
N GLY A 143 9.89 -30.47 42.63
CA GLY A 143 9.62 -29.15 42.13
C GLY A 143 8.68 -28.30 42.99
N GLY A 144 7.91 -28.91 43.90
CA GLY A 144 7.03 -28.25 44.87
C GLY A 144 7.69 -27.88 46.21
N ILE A 145 8.97 -28.20 46.43
CA ILE A 145 9.66 -27.91 47.70
C ILE A 145 10.01 -26.42 47.79
N THR A 146 9.29 -25.67 48.64
CA THR A 146 9.48 -24.22 48.80
C THR A 146 10.01 -23.80 50.17
N ASP A 147 10.05 -24.71 51.14
CA ASP A 147 10.45 -24.43 52.53
C ASP A 147 11.87 -23.85 52.71
N PRO A 148 12.91 -24.32 52.00
CA PRO A 148 14.24 -23.72 52.10
C PRO A 148 14.26 -22.26 51.67
N TRP A 149 13.41 -21.91 50.70
CA TRP A 149 13.27 -20.54 50.23
C TRP A 149 12.46 -19.68 51.20
N LYS A 150 11.46 -20.25 51.89
CA LYS A 150 10.66 -19.53 52.90
C LYS A 150 11.43 -19.31 54.20
N ALA A 151 12.39 -20.18 54.54
CA ALA A 151 13.10 -20.14 55.82
C ALA A 151 13.82 -18.81 56.12
N PRO A 152 14.56 -18.18 55.18
CA PRO A 152 15.16 -16.86 55.40
C PRO A 152 14.16 -15.72 55.67
N PHE A 153 12.89 -15.90 55.30
CA PHE A 153 11.82 -14.92 55.49
C PHE A 153 11.06 -15.12 56.82
N LYS A 154 11.34 -16.20 57.58
CA LYS A 154 10.69 -16.50 58.87
C LYS A 154 11.29 -15.74 60.07
N SER A 155 12.47 -15.13 59.92
CA SER A 155 13.15 -14.39 60.99
C SER A 155 13.45 -12.94 60.57
N LEU A 156 12.41 -12.11 60.53
CA LEU A 156 12.51 -10.71 60.15
C LEU A 156 12.74 -9.83 61.39
N GLY A 157 13.64 -8.84 61.29
CA GLY A 157 13.86 -7.80 62.29
C GLY A 157 13.19 -6.49 61.89
N ALA A 158 12.57 -5.81 62.86
CA ALA A 158 11.73 -4.62 62.67
C ALA A 158 12.46 -3.45 61.96
N ASP A 159 13.77 -3.28 62.18
CA ASP A 159 14.53 -2.12 61.66
C ASP A 159 14.77 -2.16 60.13
N THR A 160 14.52 -3.30 59.47
CA THR A 160 14.79 -3.51 58.04
C THR A 160 13.58 -3.29 57.11
N VAL A 161 12.39 -3.01 57.67
CA VAL A 161 11.09 -3.11 56.97
C VAL A 161 10.16 -1.91 57.22
N GLU A 162 10.64 -0.87 57.90
CA GLU A 162 9.84 0.32 58.29
C GLU A 162 9.15 1.01 57.10
N SER A 163 9.88 1.23 56.00
CA SER A 163 9.32 1.84 54.78
C SER A 163 8.26 0.97 54.10
N PHE A 164 8.39 -0.35 54.22
CA PHE A 164 7.47 -1.33 53.63
C PHE A 164 6.15 -1.39 54.43
N ASP A 165 6.24 -1.40 55.76
CA ASP A 165 5.06 -1.33 56.63
C ASP A 165 4.31 0.00 56.48
N ALA A 166 5.02 1.12 56.33
CA ALA A 166 4.39 2.43 56.11
C ALA A 166 3.53 2.46 54.82
N VAL A 167 4.00 1.81 53.75
CA VAL A 167 3.27 1.70 52.48
C VAL A 167 2.07 0.76 52.61
N CYS A 168 2.24 -0.39 53.25
CA CYS A 168 1.15 -1.35 53.50
C CYS A 168 0.08 -0.75 54.42
N GLN A 169 0.47 0.06 55.41
CA GLN A 169 -0.47 0.80 56.26
C GLN A 169 -1.22 1.88 55.47
N ALA A 170 -0.52 2.66 54.63
CA ALA A 170 -1.12 3.73 53.85
C ALA A 170 -2.10 3.24 52.75
N ILE A 171 -1.78 2.13 52.08
CA ILE A 171 -2.54 1.62 50.93
C ILE A 171 -3.56 0.55 51.37
N LEU A 172 -3.17 -0.37 52.26
CA LEU A 172 -3.95 -1.57 52.59
C LEU A 172 -4.54 -1.55 54.00
N GLY A 173 -4.04 -0.65 54.86
CA GLY A 173 -4.43 -0.61 56.27
C GLY A 173 -3.90 -1.79 57.08
N VAL A 174 -2.87 -2.48 56.60
CA VAL A 174 -2.21 -3.59 57.30
C VAL A 174 -1.10 -2.99 58.17
N GLU A 175 -1.22 -3.13 59.49
CA GLU A 175 -0.17 -2.79 60.44
C GLU A 175 0.80 -3.99 60.58
N ASN A 176 2.10 -3.73 60.67
CA ASN A 176 3.16 -4.74 60.79
C ASN A 176 3.12 -5.82 59.68
N ALA A 177 2.92 -5.41 58.42
CA ALA A 177 2.85 -6.32 57.27
C ALA A 177 4.08 -7.24 57.14
N HIS A 178 5.22 -6.83 57.69
CA HIS A 178 6.42 -7.65 57.80
C HIS A 178 6.23 -8.97 58.56
N GLU A 179 5.35 -9.05 59.55
CA GLU A 179 5.12 -10.29 60.35
C GLU A 179 4.51 -11.42 59.49
N ASP A 180 3.75 -11.07 58.44
CA ASP A 180 3.03 -12.00 57.58
C ASP A 180 3.77 -12.32 56.26
N VAL A 181 4.97 -11.76 56.03
CA VAL A 181 5.72 -11.87 54.76
C VAL A 181 5.98 -13.32 54.34
N ALA A 182 6.27 -14.21 55.29
CA ALA A 182 6.54 -15.62 55.00
C ALA A 182 5.28 -16.36 54.51
N GLU A 183 4.10 -15.96 54.96
CA GLU A 183 2.80 -16.51 54.56
C GLU A 183 2.27 -15.86 53.28
N ALA A 184 2.59 -14.59 53.06
CA ALA A 184 2.25 -13.81 51.86
C ALA A 184 3.11 -14.15 50.63
N LEU A 185 4.20 -14.92 50.79
CA LEU A 185 5.10 -15.28 49.71
C LEU A 185 4.47 -16.30 48.75
N VAL A 186 4.27 -15.88 47.50
CA VAL A 186 3.78 -16.67 46.38
C VAL A 186 4.91 -16.86 45.38
N TRP A 187 5.20 -18.10 45.00
CA TRP A 187 6.18 -18.40 43.96
C TRP A 187 5.55 -19.24 42.86
N SER A 188 5.43 -18.67 41.66
CA SER A 188 5.06 -19.41 40.45
C SER A 188 6.32 -19.73 39.64
N ARG A 189 6.73 -21.01 39.65
CA ARG A 189 7.82 -21.52 38.79
C ARG A 189 7.47 -21.48 37.30
N PRO A 190 6.25 -21.90 36.85
CA PRO A 190 5.87 -21.82 35.44
C PRO A 190 5.85 -20.39 34.87
N ASP A 191 5.48 -19.42 35.72
CA ASP A 191 5.43 -18.01 35.33
C ASP A 191 6.72 -17.25 35.62
N LYS A 192 7.70 -17.89 36.30
CA LYS A 192 8.93 -17.24 36.76
C LYS A 192 8.62 -15.92 37.47
N LYS A 193 7.67 -15.97 38.42
CA LYS A 193 7.18 -14.82 39.19
C LYS A 193 7.26 -15.12 40.68
N LEU A 194 7.92 -14.24 41.42
CA LEU A 194 7.94 -14.22 42.88
C LEU A 194 7.11 -13.03 43.35
N GLY A 195 6.10 -13.26 44.20
CA GLY A 195 5.19 -12.22 44.68
C GLY A 195 5.02 -12.25 46.19
N LEU A 196 4.76 -11.10 46.79
CA LEU A 196 4.26 -10.94 48.15
C LEU A 196 2.85 -10.39 48.06
N LYS A 197 1.86 -11.20 48.42
CA LYS A 197 0.43 -10.89 48.26
C LYS A 197 -0.21 -10.55 49.61
N PHE A 198 -0.61 -9.30 49.78
CA PHE A 198 -1.27 -8.78 50.98
C PHE A 198 -2.74 -8.47 50.71
N LEU A 199 -3.64 -9.00 51.54
CA LEU A 199 -5.07 -8.72 51.47
C LEU A 199 -5.38 -7.40 52.18
N SER A 200 -6.20 -6.53 51.57
CA SER A 200 -6.66 -5.28 52.18
C SER A 200 -7.61 -5.54 53.36
N GLN A 201 -7.50 -4.75 54.43
CA GLN A 201 -8.35 -4.86 55.63
C GLN A 201 -9.65 -4.01 55.57
N GLY A 202 -10.05 -3.52 54.39
CA GLY A 202 -11.33 -2.82 54.19
C GLY A 202 -11.24 -1.61 53.25
N PRO A 203 -12.36 -0.90 53.00
CA PRO A 203 -12.39 0.17 52.03
C PRO A 203 -11.53 1.38 52.44
N ARG A 204 -10.73 1.88 51.51
CA ARG A 204 -9.82 3.04 51.70
C ARG A 204 -10.08 4.11 50.65
N SER A 205 -9.71 5.36 50.92
CA SER A 205 -9.95 6.47 49.98
C SER A 205 -8.70 7.33 49.81
N ILE A 206 -8.35 7.62 48.55
CA ILE A 206 -7.30 8.58 48.17
C ILE A 206 -7.96 9.63 47.29
N GLY A 207 -8.09 10.86 47.81
CA GLY A 207 -8.84 11.92 47.12
C GLY A 207 -10.32 11.54 46.91
N ALA A 208 -10.78 11.61 45.65
CA ALA A 208 -12.17 11.30 45.26
C ALA A 208 -12.40 9.81 44.87
N LEU A 209 -11.37 8.97 44.98
CA LEU A 209 -11.44 7.54 44.64
C LEU A 209 -11.50 6.71 45.92
N SER A 210 -12.47 5.81 46.01
CA SER A 210 -12.54 4.78 47.05
C SER A 210 -12.22 3.41 46.47
N PHE A 211 -11.38 2.68 47.19
CA PHE A 211 -10.89 1.34 46.90
C PHE A 211 -11.60 0.36 47.83
N ASP A 212 -12.23 -0.68 47.30
CA ASP A 212 -12.91 -1.72 48.11
C ASP A 212 -12.51 -3.13 47.67
N GLY A 213 -12.25 -4.01 48.64
CA GLY A 213 -12.02 -5.45 48.43
C GLY A 213 -10.82 -5.81 47.53
N GLY A 214 -9.63 -5.30 47.82
CA GLY A 214 -8.43 -5.51 47.02
C GLY A 214 -7.29 -6.31 47.67
N TYR A 215 -6.33 -6.75 46.86
CA TYR A 215 -5.02 -7.23 47.31
C TYR A 215 -3.90 -6.47 46.62
N LEU A 216 -2.79 -6.27 47.33
CA LEU A 216 -1.55 -5.76 46.78
C LEU A 216 -0.60 -6.93 46.54
N GLU A 217 -0.02 -7.02 45.36
CA GLU A 217 1.07 -7.94 45.07
C GLU A 217 2.31 -7.12 44.75
N ALA A 218 3.30 -7.14 45.64
CA ALA A 218 4.65 -6.72 45.27
C ALA A 218 5.30 -7.90 44.53
N PHE A 219 5.74 -7.73 43.29
CA PHE A 219 6.22 -8.83 42.47
C PHE A 219 7.60 -8.57 41.86
N LEU A 220 8.28 -9.67 41.59
CA LEU A 220 9.44 -9.80 40.72
C LEU A 220 9.09 -10.82 39.64
N ASP A 221 8.88 -10.36 38.41
CA ASP A 221 8.74 -11.21 37.22
C ASP A 221 10.11 -11.31 36.54
N TYR A 222 10.54 -12.52 36.18
CA TYR A 222 11.81 -12.77 35.54
C TYR A 222 11.71 -13.74 34.35
N LYS A 223 10.54 -13.80 33.70
CA LYS A 223 10.31 -14.72 32.57
C LYS A 223 11.03 -14.30 31.28
N ALA A 224 11.04 -13.01 30.98
CA ALA A 224 11.64 -12.45 29.76
C ALA A 224 12.64 -11.32 30.08
N SER A 225 12.23 -10.33 30.88
CA SER A 225 13.07 -9.30 31.48
C SER A 225 12.70 -9.16 32.96
N ALA A 226 13.68 -8.90 33.82
CA ALA A 226 13.40 -8.75 35.24
C ALA A 226 12.63 -7.44 35.49
N LYS A 227 11.42 -7.56 36.02
CA LYS A 227 10.56 -6.43 36.40
C LYS A 227 10.25 -6.51 37.87
N VAL A 228 10.50 -5.41 38.58
CA VAL A 228 10.03 -5.25 39.97
C VAL A 228 8.89 -4.25 39.96
N GLY A 229 7.79 -4.62 40.58
CA GLY A 229 6.62 -3.77 40.60
C GLY A 229 5.68 -4.07 41.74
N ILE A 230 4.64 -3.24 41.80
CA ILE A 230 3.51 -3.39 42.70
C ILE A 230 2.25 -3.41 41.85
N GLU A 231 1.42 -4.43 42.05
CA GLU A 231 0.14 -4.58 41.41
C GLU A 231 -0.96 -4.47 42.47
N LEU A 232 -1.80 -3.45 42.36
CA LEU A 232 -2.97 -3.25 43.21
C LEU A 232 -4.20 -3.78 42.46
N HIS A 233 -4.78 -4.87 42.95
CA HIS A 233 -6.09 -5.32 42.50
C HIS A 233 -7.14 -4.77 43.44
N THR A 234 -8.11 -4.01 42.93
CA THR A 234 -9.12 -3.37 43.77
C THR A 234 -10.40 -3.12 42.98
N LYS A 235 -11.56 -3.14 43.63
CA LYS A 235 -12.75 -2.52 43.05
C LYS A 235 -12.64 -1.02 43.24
N LEU A 236 -12.98 -0.27 42.21
CA LEU A 236 -13.05 1.18 42.27
C LEU A 236 -14.52 1.58 42.41
N ALA A 237 -14.78 2.43 43.40
CA ALA A 237 -15.98 3.24 43.44
C ALA A 237 -15.57 4.69 43.21
N ALA A 238 -16.05 5.29 42.11
CA ALA A 238 -15.82 6.69 41.82
C ALA A 238 -16.77 7.53 42.67
N GLY A 239 -16.23 8.30 43.62
CA GLY A 239 -16.96 9.26 44.43
C GLY A 239 -17.53 10.45 43.65
N LEU A 240 -17.36 10.49 42.32
CA LEU A 240 -17.81 11.57 41.44
C LEU A 240 -19.31 11.86 41.53
N ARG A 241 -20.16 10.92 41.97
CA ARG A 241 -21.60 11.18 42.23
C ARG A 241 -21.96 11.56 43.66
N SER A 242 -20.99 11.60 44.57
CA SER A 242 -21.21 11.96 45.99
C SER A 242 -20.93 13.45 46.30
N ASP A 243 -20.57 14.24 45.30
CA ASP A 243 -20.44 15.70 45.42
C ASP A 243 -21.81 16.40 45.36
N LYS A 244 -22.04 17.33 46.31
CA LYS A 244 -23.23 18.20 46.41
C LYS A 244 -23.49 19.01 45.13
N LEU A 245 -22.46 19.28 44.31
CA LEU A 245 -22.64 19.97 43.03
C LEU A 245 -23.39 19.10 42.02
N LEU A 246 -23.04 17.83 41.89
CA LEU A 246 -23.65 16.91 40.92
C LEU A 246 -25.02 16.40 41.36
N GLU A 247 -25.26 16.27 42.67
CA GLU A 247 -26.61 16.05 43.23
C GLU A 247 -27.57 17.20 42.87
N LYS A 248 -27.09 18.45 42.82
CA LYS A 248 -27.89 19.62 42.41
C LYS A 248 -28.17 19.66 40.92
N ILE A 249 -27.25 19.16 40.09
CA ILE A 249 -27.38 19.16 38.63
C ILE A 249 -28.21 17.94 38.16
N MET A 250 -28.20 16.82 38.89
CA MET A 250 -28.85 15.56 38.49
C MET A 250 -29.60 14.84 39.64
N PRO A 251 -30.67 15.42 40.21
CA PRO A 251 -31.40 14.81 41.33
C PRO A 251 -32.11 13.50 40.92
N GLY A 252 -31.97 12.45 41.75
CA GLY A 252 -32.77 11.22 41.65
C GLY A 252 -32.17 10.04 40.87
N GLN A 253 -30.93 10.13 40.38
CA GLN A 253 -30.23 9.01 39.76
C GLN A 253 -29.55 8.11 40.81
N GLY A 254 -29.69 6.79 40.71
CA GLY A 254 -29.07 5.82 41.63
C GLY A 254 -27.54 5.87 41.62
N LYS A 255 -26.89 5.44 42.71
CA LYS A 255 -25.43 5.31 42.79
C LYS A 255 -24.93 4.38 41.66
N THR A 256 -23.80 4.72 41.02
CA THR A 256 -23.19 3.84 40.00
C THR A 256 -22.70 2.54 40.67
N ALA A 257 -22.77 1.42 39.95
CA ALA A 257 -22.24 0.14 40.41
C ALA A 257 -20.72 0.19 40.56
N GLU A 258 -20.19 -0.53 41.55
CA GLU A 258 -18.75 -0.80 41.73
C GLU A 258 -18.17 -1.42 40.45
N THR A 259 -16.92 -1.10 40.10
CA THR A 259 -16.24 -1.80 39.00
C THR A 259 -15.95 -3.25 39.38
N ASP A 260 -15.72 -4.10 38.38
CA ASP A 260 -14.96 -5.33 38.58
C ASP A 260 -13.56 -5.02 39.16
N GLN A 261 -12.87 -6.02 39.71
CA GLN A 261 -11.51 -5.81 40.22
C GLN A 261 -10.59 -5.31 39.09
N VAL A 262 -10.03 -4.12 39.27
CA VAL A 262 -9.06 -3.48 38.37
C VAL A 262 -7.65 -3.71 38.93
N GLY A 263 -6.72 -4.14 38.08
CA GLY A 263 -5.29 -4.11 38.36
C GLY A 263 -4.70 -2.74 38.01
N ILE A 264 -4.03 -2.09 38.96
CA ILE A 264 -3.18 -0.92 38.73
C ILE A 264 -1.76 -1.37 39.02
N THR A 265 -0.89 -1.35 38.00
CA THR A 265 0.46 -1.89 38.12
C THR A 265 1.46 -0.75 37.98
N LEU A 266 2.42 -0.68 38.89
CA LEU A 266 3.57 0.21 38.80
C LEU A 266 4.82 -0.66 38.80
N ASP A 267 5.57 -0.69 37.69
CA ASP A 267 6.79 -1.49 37.58
C ASP A 267 7.98 -0.74 36.98
N THR A 268 9.17 -1.32 37.12
CA THR A 268 10.45 -0.73 36.69
C THR A 268 10.64 -0.64 35.17
N ALA A 269 9.81 -1.31 34.36
CA ALA A 269 9.95 -1.36 32.90
C ALA A 269 8.85 -0.56 32.18
N ASP A 270 7.59 -0.79 32.53
CA ASP A 270 6.40 -0.20 31.90
C ASP A 270 5.86 1.03 32.67
N GLY A 271 6.40 1.32 33.86
CA GLY A 271 5.94 2.43 34.71
C GLY A 271 4.53 2.19 35.26
N LEU A 272 3.73 3.25 35.39
CA LEU A 272 2.34 3.15 35.83
C LEU A 272 1.45 2.69 34.67
N THR A 273 0.82 1.53 34.82
CA THR A 273 -0.09 0.92 33.85
C THR A 273 -1.45 0.63 34.49
N PHE A 274 -2.49 0.57 33.65
CA PHE A 274 -3.87 0.42 34.07
C PHE A 274 -4.54 -0.79 33.40
N GLY A 275 -5.17 -1.65 34.19
CA GLY A 275 -5.91 -2.82 33.70
C GLY A 275 -5.01 -4.02 33.36
N ALA A 276 -5.60 -5.21 33.39
CA ALA A 276 -4.89 -6.48 33.15
C ALA A 276 -4.80 -6.88 31.66
N GLY A 277 -5.10 -5.97 30.73
CA GLY A 277 -5.24 -6.24 29.28
C GLY A 277 -4.28 -5.43 28.40
N LYS A 278 -4.19 -5.79 27.11
CA LYS A 278 -3.32 -5.13 26.12
C LYS A 278 -3.62 -3.64 25.93
N ASP A 279 -4.86 -3.23 26.18
CA ASP A 279 -5.35 -1.87 25.88
C ASP A 279 -4.96 -0.82 26.94
N LYS A 280 -4.24 -1.22 28.02
CA LYS A 280 -3.79 -0.37 29.13
C LYS A 280 -4.84 0.68 29.58
N LYS A 281 -6.09 0.23 29.73
CA LYS A 281 -7.28 1.05 29.90
C LYS A 281 -8.03 0.74 31.20
N LEU A 282 -8.32 1.78 31.96
CA LEU A 282 -9.14 1.75 33.17
C LEU A 282 -10.46 2.50 32.95
N VAL A 283 -11.57 1.77 32.90
CA VAL A 283 -12.91 2.35 32.84
C VAL A 283 -13.39 2.66 34.25
N LEU A 284 -13.62 3.93 34.53
CA LEU A 284 -14.14 4.40 35.81
C LEU A 284 -15.67 4.26 35.84
N PRO A 285 -16.28 3.96 36.99
CA PRO A 285 -17.72 3.76 37.13
C PRO A 285 -18.45 5.11 37.21
N ALA A 286 -18.22 5.97 36.21
CA ALA A 286 -18.88 7.25 36.04
C ALA A 286 -19.77 7.17 34.80
N ARG A 287 -21.05 6.88 35.02
CA ARG A 287 -22.09 6.92 33.99
C ARG A 287 -23.17 7.88 34.44
N PHE A 288 -23.72 8.64 33.49
CA PHE A 288 -24.93 9.40 33.75
C PHE A 288 -25.81 9.46 32.53
N ALA A 289 -27.12 9.47 32.77
CA ALA A 289 -28.13 9.68 31.75
C ALA A 289 -29.02 10.85 32.17
N PHE A 290 -29.02 11.89 31.35
CA PHE A 290 -29.92 13.04 31.44
C PHE A 290 -30.81 13.04 30.18
N PRO A 291 -32.04 13.60 30.22
CA PRO A 291 -32.86 13.71 29.01
C PRO A 291 -32.07 14.33 27.83
N GLY A 292 -31.78 13.49 26.84
CA GLY A 292 -31.08 13.85 25.61
C GLY A 292 -29.55 13.79 25.61
N VAL A 293 -28.88 13.58 26.75
CA VAL A 293 -27.41 13.41 26.82
C VAL A 293 -27.03 12.33 27.84
N GLU A 294 -26.11 11.47 27.48
CA GLU A 294 -25.63 10.33 28.26
C GLU A 294 -24.11 10.27 28.22
N LEU A 295 -23.46 10.19 29.38
CA LEU A 295 -22.07 9.77 29.50
C LEU A 295 -22.06 8.24 29.64
N ARG A 296 -21.59 7.56 28.60
CA ARG A 296 -21.54 6.09 28.53
C ARG A 296 -20.27 5.54 29.16
N GLU A 297 -19.18 6.28 29.03
CA GLU A 297 -17.86 5.85 29.48
C GLU A 297 -17.00 7.03 29.93
N PHE A 298 -16.24 6.80 30.98
CA PHE A 298 -15.18 7.67 31.47
C PHE A 298 -13.98 6.77 31.76
N SER A 299 -12.85 6.96 31.11
CA SER A 299 -11.72 6.05 31.22
C SER A 299 -10.38 6.78 31.27
N LEU A 300 -9.43 6.18 31.97
CA LEU A 300 -8.01 6.54 31.92
C LEU A 300 -7.31 5.53 31.00
N VAL A 301 -6.56 6.02 30.03
CA VAL A 301 -5.88 5.19 29.04
C VAL A 301 -4.43 5.62 28.96
N GLN A 302 -3.52 4.66 28.98
CA GLN A 302 -2.13 4.89 28.61
C GLN A 302 -1.96 4.63 27.11
N PRO A 303 -1.24 5.48 26.36
CA PRO A 303 -0.99 5.23 24.94
C PRO A 303 -0.31 3.87 24.70
N GLU A 304 -0.69 3.19 23.61
CA GLU A 304 -0.30 1.80 23.33
C GLU A 304 1.19 1.64 22.95
N LYS A 305 1.83 2.69 22.41
CA LYS A 305 3.25 2.67 22.02
C LYS A 305 4.10 3.41 23.06
N ASP A 306 5.11 2.73 23.59
CA ASP A 306 6.17 3.36 24.38
C ASP A 306 7.18 4.04 23.44
N ASN A 307 7.00 5.35 23.22
CA ASN A 307 7.90 6.19 22.44
C ASN A 307 8.13 7.52 23.17
N LYS A 308 9.14 8.30 22.77
CA LYS A 308 9.49 9.58 23.42
C LYS A 308 8.31 10.56 23.54
N ASP A 309 7.31 10.46 22.66
CA ASP A 309 6.13 11.33 22.65
C ASP A 309 4.96 10.82 23.52
N SER A 310 5.03 9.56 23.97
CA SER A 310 4.01 8.87 24.76
C SER A 310 4.51 8.44 26.14
N GLN A 311 5.83 8.49 26.36
CA GLN A 311 6.44 8.37 27.66
C GLN A 311 5.88 9.48 28.57
N ASN A 312 5.42 9.12 29.77
CA ASN A 312 4.80 10.04 30.71
C ASN A 312 3.52 10.75 30.19
N ARG A 313 2.63 9.99 29.54
CA ARG A 313 1.30 10.46 29.09
C ARG A 313 0.18 9.59 29.63
N ILE A 314 -0.89 10.22 30.13
CA ILE A 314 -2.17 9.58 30.48
C ILE A 314 -3.29 10.34 29.78
N ASP A 315 -4.13 9.62 29.04
CA ASP A 315 -5.32 10.16 28.40
C ASP A 315 -6.56 9.92 29.27
N ILE A 316 -7.23 11.00 29.66
CA ILE A 316 -8.58 10.99 30.22
C ILE A 316 -9.55 11.02 29.04
N MET A 317 -10.23 9.91 28.78
CA MET A 317 -11.16 9.75 27.66
C MET A 317 -12.60 9.65 28.16
N THR A 318 -13.53 10.19 27.36
CA THR A 318 -14.96 10.14 27.60
C THR A 318 -15.70 9.69 26.36
N THR A 319 -16.81 8.97 26.57
CA THR A 319 -17.77 8.63 25.51
C THR A 319 -19.11 9.27 25.84
N ILE A 320 -19.49 10.26 25.04
CA ILE A 320 -20.72 11.04 25.21
C ILE A 320 -21.68 10.70 24.08
N ALA A 321 -22.91 10.33 24.43
CA ALA A 321 -24.00 10.10 23.49
C ALA A 321 -25.11 11.14 23.69
N GLY A 322 -25.59 11.73 22.60
CA GLY A 322 -26.72 12.63 22.58
C GLY A 322 -27.87 12.06 21.76
N LYS A 323 -29.11 12.32 22.16
CA LYS A 323 -30.31 11.92 21.40
C LYS A 323 -31.38 12.99 21.51
N LEU A 324 -31.91 13.44 20.37
CA LEU A 324 -33.02 14.38 20.30
C LEU A 324 -34.25 13.67 19.72
N GLY A 325 -35.07 13.10 20.61
CA GLY A 325 -36.16 12.20 20.23
C GLY A 325 -35.67 10.99 19.42
N ASP A 326 -36.47 10.54 18.45
CA ASP A 326 -36.07 9.50 17.49
C ASP A 326 -35.29 10.04 16.29
N ALA A 327 -35.29 11.37 16.14
CA ALA A 327 -34.89 12.07 14.92
C ALA A 327 -33.38 12.26 14.77
N PHE A 328 -32.64 12.39 15.87
CA PHE A 328 -31.20 12.61 15.85
C PHE A 328 -30.55 11.86 17.00
N ALA A 329 -29.44 11.18 16.70
CA ALA A 329 -28.56 10.61 17.69
C ALA A 329 -27.11 10.87 17.30
N ILE A 330 -26.26 11.14 18.28
CA ILE A 330 -24.83 11.34 18.13
C ILE A 330 -24.11 10.55 19.21
N VAL A 331 -22.96 9.99 18.87
CA VAL A 331 -22.03 9.37 19.82
C VAL A 331 -20.65 9.91 19.49
N VAL A 332 -19.94 10.41 20.49
CA VAL A 332 -18.57 10.91 20.39
C VAL A 332 -17.72 10.07 21.33
N GLU A 333 -16.64 9.49 20.81
CA GLU A 333 -15.78 8.52 21.49
C GLU A 333 -14.34 9.06 21.60
N GLY A 334 -13.69 8.79 22.72
CA GLY A 334 -12.26 9.07 22.92
C GLY A 334 -11.90 10.55 23.09
N GLY A 335 -12.88 11.44 23.25
CA GLY A 335 -12.66 12.87 23.50
C GLY A 335 -12.37 13.13 24.97
N GLY A 336 -11.47 14.07 25.28
CA GLY A 336 -11.17 14.43 26.66
C GLY A 336 -9.89 15.25 26.81
N LEU A 337 -9.00 14.83 27.73
CA LEU A 337 -7.77 15.53 28.08
C LEU A 337 -6.59 14.57 28.07
N SER A 338 -5.46 15.01 27.52
CA SER A 338 -4.16 14.35 27.64
C SER A 338 -3.35 15.03 28.72
N LEU A 339 -2.90 14.28 29.72
CA LEU A 339 -1.98 14.72 30.76
C LEU A 339 -0.58 14.24 30.39
N ARG A 340 0.36 15.17 30.21
CA ARG A 340 1.77 14.86 29.91
C ARG A 340 2.68 15.44 30.98
N TRP A 341 3.65 14.69 31.47
CA TRP A 341 4.61 15.19 32.46
C TRP A 341 6.06 14.88 32.07
N VAL A 342 6.96 15.69 32.63
CA VAL A 342 8.40 15.47 32.58
C VAL A 342 8.87 15.41 34.03
N ASP A 343 9.80 14.51 34.34
CA ASP A 343 10.28 14.33 35.71
C ASP A 343 10.79 15.65 36.30
N GLY A 344 10.27 16.03 37.47
CA GLY A 344 10.59 17.28 38.13
C GLY A 344 9.83 18.53 37.66
N ALA A 345 8.93 18.41 36.67
CA ALA A 345 8.06 19.49 36.20
C ALA A 345 6.56 19.23 36.49
N ALA A 346 5.75 20.28 36.44
CA ALA A 346 4.30 20.15 36.57
C ALA A 346 3.69 19.49 35.31
N PRO A 347 2.63 18.67 35.45
CA PRO A 347 1.97 18.06 34.31
C PRO A 347 1.28 19.13 33.44
N THR A 348 1.44 19.00 32.14
CA THR A 348 0.74 19.77 31.11
C THR A 348 -0.58 19.10 30.75
N VAL A 349 -1.63 19.91 30.56
CA VAL A 349 -2.97 19.44 30.20
C VAL A 349 -3.29 19.92 28.80
N GLU A 350 -3.49 18.97 27.89
CA GLU A 350 -3.80 19.24 26.48
C GLU A 350 -5.18 18.68 26.13
N PRO A 351 -5.99 19.39 25.32
CA PRO A 351 -7.25 18.83 24.82
C PRO A 351 -6.98 17.62 23.93
N LYS A 352 -7.69 16.51 24.16
CA LYS A 352 -7.64 15.33 23.30
C LYS A 352 -8.79 15.37 22.30
N ILE A 353 -8.44 15.36 21.02
CA ILE A 353 -9.41 15.30 19.91
C ILE A 353 -10.15 13.95 20.00
N PRO A 354 -11.49 13.92 19.88
CA PRO A 354 -12.24 12.67 19.83
C PRO A 354 -11.72 11.73 18.75
N ALA A 355 -11.51 10.47 19.11
CA ALA A 355 -11.05 9.43 18.19
C ALA A 355 -12.13 9.07 17.16
N GLY A 356 -13.41 9.15 17.55
CA GLY A 356 -14.54 8.78 16.72
C GLY A 356 -15.79 9.59 17.01
N MET A 357 -16.63 9.79 16.00
CA MET A 357 -17.95 10.38 16.11
C MET A 357 -18.91 9.71 15.13
N GLY A 358 -20.00 9.14 15.63
CA GLY A 358 -21.10 8.61 14.85
C GLY A 358 -22.33 9.52 14.95
N VAL A 359 -22.99 9.80 13.83
CA VAL A 359 -24.23 10.58 13.77
C VAL A 359 -25.29 9.76 13.04
N ARG A 360 -26.52 9.78 13.55
CA ARG A 360 -27.70 9.19 12.90
C ARG A 360 -28.81 10.23 12.82
N ILE A 361 -29.41 10.36 11.64
CA ILE A 361 -30.54 11.25 11.37
C ILE A 361 -31.71 10.40 10.87
N ARG A 362 -32.89 10.56 11.47
CA ARG A 362 -34.11 9.85 11.08
C ARG A 362 -35.31 10.80 11.14
N THR A 363 -35.46 11.60 10.11
CA THR A 363 -36.58 12.54 9.96
C THR A 363 -37.53 12.05 8.88
N GLY A 364 -38.71 12.67 8.73
CA GLY A 364 -39.62 12.34 7.64
C GLY A 364 -39.06 12.61 6.23
N VAL A 365 -38.06 13.49 6.11
CA VAL A 365 -37.50 13.93 4.82
C VAL A 365 -36.11 13.34 4.54
N VAL A 366 -35.31 13.13 5.58
CA VAL A 366 -33.91 12.66 5.51
C VAL A 366 -33.71 11.55 6.51
N ASN A 367 -33.18 10.42 6.03
CA ASN A 367 -32.77 9.29 6.85
C ASN A 367 -31.31 8.93 6.52
N GLY A 368 -30.51 8.56 7.51
CA GLY A 368 -29.12 8.16 7.27
C GLY A 368 -28.23 8.46 8.45
N GLY A 369 -26.94 8.68 8.18
CA GLY A 369 -25.95 8.95 9.19
C GLY A 369 -24.57 9.25 8.63
N GLY A 370 -23.60 9.30 9.53
CA GLY A 370 -22.21 9.45 9.19
C GLY A 370 -21.31 9.00 10.32
N TYR A 371 -20.06 8.78 9.97
CA TYR A 371 -18.98 8.40 10.86
C TYR A 371 -17.77 9.30 10.57
N LEU A 372 -17.14 9.80 11.61
CA LEU A 372 -15.88 10.55 11.52
C LEU A 372 -14.90 9.92 12.49
N ARG A 373 -13.67 9.68 12.06
CA ARG A 373 -12.57 9.26 12.91
C ARG A 373 -11.41 10.24 12.78
N TYR A 374 -10.59 10.30 13.83
CA TYR A 374 -9.31 10.98 13.80
C TYR A 374 -8.20 10.02 14.24
N SER A 375 -7.14 9.96 13.46
CA SER A 375 -5.93 9.21 13.76
C SER A 375 -4.83 10.17 14.23
N GLU A 376 -4.43 10.07 15.50
CA GLU A 376 -3.30 10.84 16.04
C GLU A 376 -1.97 10.44 15.37
N GLU A 377 -1.81 9.17 14.98
CA GLU A 377 -0.59 8.63 14.38
C GLU A 377 -0.34 9.19 12.97
N THR A 378 -1.38 9.23 12.14
CA THR A 378 -1.29 9.72 10.76
C THR A 378 -1.70 11.19 10.62
N LYS A 379 -2.14 11.84 11.72
CA LYS A 379 -2.72 13.19 11.73
C LYS A 379 -3.77 13.36 10.62
N GLU A 380 -4.70 12.41 10.56
CA GLU A 380 -5.65 12.27 9.46
C GLU A 380 -7.07 12.10 10.00
N PHE A 381 -8.01 12.87 9.45
CA PHE A 381 -9.44 12.67 9.64
C PHE A 381 -9.98 11.75 8.54
N GLY A 382 -10.78 10.75 8.92
CA GLY A 382 -11.50 9.91 7.98
C GLY A 382 -13.00 10.00 8.20
N GLY A 383 -13.76 10.27 7.15
CA GLY A 383 -15.20 10.51 7.24
C GLY A 383 -15.99 9.67 6.25
N VAL A 384 -17.13 9.17 6.69
CA VAL A 384 -18.16 8.54 5.86
C VAL A 384 -19.49 9.19 6.16
N PHE A 385 -20.28 9.41 5.12
CA PHE A 385 -21.58 10.06 5.19
C PHE A 385 -22.52 9.40 4.20
N ASP A 386 -23.71 9.04 4.64
CA ASP A 386 -24.74 8.43 3.81
C ASP A 386 -26.11 8.96 4.23
N LEU A 387 -26.74 9.71 3.33
CA LEU A 387 -28.06 10.30 3.53
C LEU A 387 -29.02 9.92 2.40
N GLN A 388 -30.13 9.31 2.79
CA GLN A 388 -31.26 9.02 1.94
C GLN A 388 -32.33 10.12 2.04
N PHE A 389 -32.64 10.72 0.89
CA PHE A 389 -33.80 11.59 0.67
C PHE A 389 -34.89 10.82 -0.07
N ALA A 390 -36.08 11.42 -0.20
CA ALA A 390 -37.24 10.75 -0.82
C ALA A 390 -36.99 10.23 -2.26
N LYS A 391 -36.13 10.88 -3.05
CA LYS A 391 -35.88 10.54 -4.47
C LYS A 391 -34.42 10.23 -4.82
N PHE A 392 -33.50 10.49 -3.91
CA PHE A 392 -32.08 10.25 -4.14
C PHE A 392 -31.35 10.02 -2.82
N GLY A 393 -30.24 9.28 -2.86
CA GLY A 393 -29.30 9.13 -1.76
C GLY A 393 -28.00 9.85 -2.08
N ILE A 394 -27.27 10.32 -1.07
CA ILE A 394 -25.93 10.90 -1.21
C ILE A 394 -24.98 10.15 -0.28
N THR A 395 -23.91 9.63 -0.85
CA THR A 395 -22.81 8.96 -0.16
C THR A 395 -21.54 9.79 -0.34
N ALA A 396 -20.79 10.04 0.72
CA ALA A 396 -19.48 10.67 0.66
C ALA A 396 -18.50 9.98 1.61
N ILE A 397 -17.31 9.68 1.12
CA ILE A 397 -16.27 8.93 1.83
C ILE A 397 -14.96 9.67 1.60
N GLY A 398 -14.22 10.06 2.63
CA GLY A 398 -13.00 10.84 2.43
C GLY A 398 -12.00 10.80 3.56
N LEU A 399 -10.76 11.15 3.22
CA LEU A 399 -9.66 11.36 4.16
C LEU A 399 -9.12 12.78 4.00
N LEU A 400 -8.82 13.41 5.13
CA LEU A 400 -8.21 14.72 5.22
C LEU A 400 -7.00 14.62 6.16
N GLY A 401 -5.79 14.61 5.59
CA GLY A 401 -4.56 14.77 6.34
C GLY A 401 -4.35 16.25 6.66
N THR A 402 -3.94 16.55 7.89
CA THR A 402 -3.69 17.93 8.32
C THR A 402 -2.21 18.32 8.27
N ASP A 403 -1.30 17.35 8.35
CA ASP A 403 0.14 17.58 8.39
C ASP A 403 0.91 16.33 7.95
N PRO A 404 1.33 16.22 6.67
CA PRO A 404 1.11 17.19 5.60
C PRO A 404 -0.37 17.26 5.16
N VAL A 405 -0.79 18.43 4.66
CA VAL A 405 -2.15 18.61 4.15
C VAL A 405 -2.37 17.73 2.94
N SER A 406 -3.42 16.91 2.98
CA SER A 406 -3.80 16.05 1.86
C SER A 406 -5.28 15.74 1.89
N PHE A 407 -5.92 15.58 0.73
CA PHE A 407 -7.35 15.32 0.65
C PHE A 407 -7.70 14.21 -0.33
N VAL A 408 -8.64 13.32 0.01
CA VAL A 408 -9.30 12.42 -0.94
C VAL A 408 -10.76 12.31 -0.57
N ILE A 409 -11.63 12.36 -1.58
CA ILE A 409 -13.06 12.18 -1.42
C ILE A 409 -13.65 11.40 -2.60
N VAL A 410 -14.53 10.47 -2.27
CA VAL A 410 -15.40 9.75 -3.19
C VAL A 410 -16.83 10.17 -2.87
N ILE A 411 -17.53 10.76 -3.83
CA ILE A 411 -18.92 11.20 -3.67
C ILE A 411 -19.78 10.46 -4.68
N GLY A 412 -20.90 9.92 -4.24
CA GLY A 412 -21.90 9.27 -5.08
C GLY A 412 -23.31 9.77 -4.78
N VAL A 413 -24.14 9.86 -5.82
CA VAL A 413 -25.57 10.13 -5.74
C VAL A 413 -26.30 8.92 -6.29
N HIS A 414 -27.21 8.33 -5.50
CA HIS A 414 -28.05 7.21 -5.90
C HIS A 414 -29.44 7.70 -6.28
N PHE A 415 -30.04 7.14 -7.34
CA PHE A 415 -31.36 7.54 -7.84
C PHE A 415 -32.45 6.55 -7.43
N MET A 416 -33.56 7.05 -6.86
CA MET A 416 -34.73 6.27 -6.48
C MET A 416 -36.03 6.96 -6.94
N PRO A 417 -36.76 6.43 -7.94
CA PRO A 417 -36.45 5.24 -8.74
C PRO A 417 -35.22 5.42 -9.63
N ARG A 418 -34.65 4.30 -10.09
CA ARG A 418 -33.54 4.29 -11.05
C ARG A 418 -33.94 4.97 -12.35
N ILE A 419 -32.99 5.62 -13.04
CA ILE A 419 -33.25 6.30 -14.31
C ILE A 419 -33.12 5.29 -15.45
N GLU A 420 -34.18 5.05 -16.22
CA GLU A 420 -34.11 4.13 -17.36
C GLU A 420 -33.35 4.76 -18.54
N LEU A 421 -32.37 4.02 -19.08
CA LEU A 421 -31.57 4.42 -20.25
C LEU A 421 -32.04 3.75 -21.56
N GLY A 422 -33.06 2.89 -21.49
CA GLY A 422 -33.55 2.06 -22.60
C GLY A 422 -32.87 0.69 -22.67
N PHE A 423 -33.42 -0.21 -23.49
CA PHE A 423 -32.91 -1.60 -23.68
C PHE A 423 -32.70 -2.41 -22.39
N GLY A 424 -33.44 -2.08 -21.32
CA GLY A 424 -33.32 -2.72 -20.01
C GLY A 424 -32.17 -2.20 -19.14
N PHE A 425 -31.40 -1.21 -19.59
CA PHE A 425 -30.37 -0.53 -18.80
C PHE A 425 -30.97 0.56 -17.90
N THR A 426 -30.40 0.71 -16.71
CA THR A 426 -30.76 1.75 -15.74
C THR A 426 -29.51 2.44 -15.22
N LEU A 427 -29.57 3.75 -15.01
CA LEU A 427 -28.58 4.50 -14.25
C LEU A 427 -29.02 4.53 -12.78
N ASN A 428 -28.25 3.87 -11.93
CA ASN A 428 -28.55 3.71 -10.52
C ASN A 428 -27.84 4.76 -9.68
N GLY A 429 -26.65 5.19 -10.09
CA GLY A 429 -25.90 6.23 -9.39
C GLY A 429 -24.84 6.91 -10.24
N LEU A 430 -24.48 8.13 -9.85
CA LEU A 430 -23.43 8.94 -10.46
C LEU A 430 -22.58 9.59 -9.36
N GLY A 431 -21.28 9.70 -9.60
CA GLY A 431 -20.36 10.24 -8.63
C GLY A 431 -19.05 10.68 -9.22
N GLY A 432 -18.10 11.00 -8.33
CA GLY A 432 -16.73 11.24 -8.70
C GLY A 432 -15.76 11.01 -7.55
N ILE A 433 -14.50 10.88 -7.93
CA ILE A 433 -13.34 10.80 -7.05
C ILE A 433 -12.52 12.07 -7.26
N LEU A 434 -12.06 12.67 -6.17
CA LEU A 434 -11.09 13.76 -6.18
C LEU A 434 -10.05 13.48 -5.10
N ALA A 435 -8.77 13.50 -5.46
CA ALA A 435 -7.66 13.44 -4.52
C ALA A 435 -6.62 14.54 -4.82
N ILE A 436 -6.10 15.15 -3.77
CA ILE A 436 -5.13 16.26 -3.79
C ILE A 436 -4.02 15.92 -2.81
N GLU A 437 -2.76 16.08 -3.24
CA GLU A 437 -1.56 15.60 -2.54
C GLU A 437 -1.60 14.08 -2.26
N ARG A 438 -2.27 13.35 -3.16
CA ARG A 438 -2.44 11.89 -3.14
C ARG A 438 -2.39 11.34 -4.56
N ALA A 439 -1.97 10.10 -4.72
CA ALA A 439 -1.91 9.43 -6.01
C ALA A 439 -2.52 8.03 -5.93
N VAL A 440 -3.00 7.51 -7.07
CA VAL A 440 -3.54 6.14 -7.13
C VAL A 440 -2.41 5.12 -7.03
N ASN A 441 -2.50 4.22 -6.04
CA ASN A 441 -1.67 3.03 -5.96
C ASN A 441 -2.33 1.87 -6.72
N THR A 442 -1.88 1.64 -7.95
CA THR A 442 -2.45 0.59 -8.80
C THR A 442 -2.03 -0.83 -8.40
N GLU A 443 -0.92 -0.99 -7.67
CA GLU A 443 -0.50 -2.30 -7.14
C GLU A 443 -1.49 -2.79 -6.08
N VAL A 444 -1.87 -1.92 -5.14
CA VAL A 444 -2.88 -2.23 -4.11
C VAL A 444 -4.23 -2.58 -4.74
N LEU A 445 -4.62 -1.85 -5.79
CA LEU A 445 -5.85 -2.16 -6.53
C LEU A 445 -5.76 -3.50 -7.25
N ARG A 446 -4.62 -3.79 -7.90
CA ARG A 446 -4.37 -5.04 -8.62
C ARG A 446 -4.41 -6.25 -7.69
N ASP A 447 -3.82 -6.12 -6.50
CA ASP A 447 -3.79 -7.19 -5.49
C ASP A 447 -5.15 -7.34 -4.78
N GLY A 448 -5.89 -6.23 -4.64
CA GLY A 448 -7.23 -6.20 -4.04
C GLY A 448 -8.39 -6.57 -4.98
N LEU A 449 -8.14 -6.91 -6.25
CA LEU A 449 -9.22 -7.29 -7.19
C LEU A 449 -10.06 -8.48 -6.69
N LYS A 450 -9.45 -9.42 -5.94
CA LYS A 450 -10.14 -10.60 -5.42
C LYS A 450 -10.98 -10.33 -4.17
N SER A 451 -10.72 -9.22 -3.46
CA SER A 451 -11.40 -8.87 -2.21
C SER A 451 -12.52 -7.85 -2.38
N ASP A 452 -12.94 -7.58 -3.62
CA ASP A 452 -13.98 -6.59 -3.94
C ASP A 452 -13.64 -5.16 -3.48
N ILE A 453 -12.34 -4.82 -3.44
CA ILE A 453 -11.89 -3.47 -3.05
C ILE A 453 -12.48 -2.40 -3.98
N VAL A 454 -12.65 -2.72 -5.27
CA VAL A 454 -13.17 -1.79 -6.28
C VAL A 454 -14.65 -1.50 -6.05
N GLY A 455 -15.47 -2.54 -5.82
CA GLY A 455 -16.89 -2.38 -5.52
C GLY A 455 -17.12 -1.56 -4.25
N GLN A 456 -16.38 -1.86 -3.17
CA GLN A 456 -16.46 -1.16 -1.88
C GLN A 456 -16.01 0.30 -1.96
N LEU A 457 -15.05 0.61 -2.83
CA LEU A 457 -14.55 1.97 -3.01
C LEU A 457 -15.50 2.84 -3.85
N LEU A 458 -16.07 2.30 -4.94
CA LEU A 458 -16.90 3.07 -5.86
C LEU A 458 -18.31 3.33 -5.30
N PHE A 459 -19.03 2.27 -4.92
CA PHE A 459 -20.41 2.36 -4.39
C PHE A 459 -20.65 1.24 -3.36
N PRO A 460 -20.23 1.43 -2.10
CA PRO A 460 -20.45 0.45 -1.03
C PRO A 460 -21.94 0.32 -0.69
N SER A 461 -22.36 -0.89 -0.30
CA SER A 461 -23.77 -1.17 0.04
C SER A 461 -24.21 -0.65 1.42
N ASP A 462 -23.30 -0.66 2.40
CA ASP A 462 -23.52 -0.07 3.74
C ASP A 462 -22.25 0.69 4.18
N PRO A 463 -22.07 1.93 3.68
CA PRO A 463 -20.87 2.72 3.93
C PRO A 463 -20.66 3.04 5.42
N VAL A 464 -21.73 3.29 6.17
CA VAL A 464 -21.63 3.73 7.57
C VAL A 464 -21.19 2.59 8.47
N ALA A 465 -21.73 1.37 8.30
CA ALA A 465 -21.32 0.21 9.09
C ALA A 465 -19.90 -0.25 8.75
N ALA A 466 -19.49 -0.15 7.48
CA ALA A 466 -18.16 -0.55 7.00
C ALA A 466 -17.11 0.58 7.05
N ALA A 467 -17.45 1.73 7.67
CA ALA A 467 -16.65 2.95 7.58
C ALA A 467 -15.17 2.78 7.96
N PRO A 468 -14.79 2.12 9.08
CA PRO A 468 -13.37 1.95 9.43
C PRO A 468 -12.59 1.21 8.33
N THR A 469 -13.15 0.11 7.82
CA THR A 469 -12.53 -0.70 6.77
C THR A 469 -12.41 0.05 5.45
N ILE A 470 -13.45 0.78 5.04
CA ILE A 470 -13.42 1.58 3.81
C ILE A 470 -12.38 2.70 3.91
N LEU A 471 -12.31 3.40 5.04
CA LEU A 471 -11.34 4.47 5.25
C LEU A 471 -9.89 3.95 5.25
N ASP A 472 -9.63 2.79 5.82
CA ASP A 472 -8.31 2.15 5.77
C ASP A 472 -7.92 1.72 4.35
N GLN A 473 -8.87 1.16 3.60
CA GLN A 473 -8.65 0.83 2.19
C GLN A 473 -8.41 2.09 1.35
N LEU A 474 -9.19 3.15 1.56
CA LEU A 474 -9.06 4.41 0.87
C LEU A 474 -7.66 5.03 1.07
N GLY A 475 -7.11 4.94 2.28
CA GLY A 475 -5.75 5.41 2.59
C GLY A 475 -4.66 4.58 1.92
N LYS A 476 -4.88 3.27 1.72
CA LYS A 476 -3.96 2.38 0.99
C LYS A 476 -4.03 2.57 -0.52
N VAL A 477 -5.22 2.82 -1.07
CA VAL A 477 -5.44 3.03 -2.51
C VAL A 477 -4.99 4.43 -2.94
N PHE A 478 -5.18 5.44 -2.10
CA PHE A 478 -4.74 6.82 -2.35
C PHE A 478 -3.76 7.29 -1.28
N PRO A 479 -2.53 6.73 -1.25
CA PRO A 479 -1.51 7.18 -0.32
C PRO A 479 -1.09 8.63 -0.61
N PHE A 480 -0.53 9.28 0.41
CA PHE A 480 0.06 10.60 0.28
C PHE A 480 1.17 10.61 -0.79
N ARG A 481 1.08 11.57 -1.71
CA ARG A 481 2.14 11.84 -2.70
C ARG A 481 2.16 13.33 -2.99
N SER A 482 3.29 13.97 -2.67
CA SER A 482 3.51 15.39 -2.94
C SER A 482 3.29 15.71 -4.43
N GLY A 483 2.47 16.72 -4.72
CA GLY A 483 2.07 17.10 -6.08
C GLY A 483 1.12 16.11 -6.78
N GLY A 484 0.64 15.08 -6.08
CA GLY A 484 -0.31 14.11 -6.60
C GLY A 484 -1.70 14.72 -6.78
N PHE A 485 -2.31 14.48 -7.94
CA PHE A 485 -3.68 14.91 -8.22
C PHE A 485 -4.43 13.81 -8.94
N VAL A 486 -5.63 13.50 -8.45
CA VAL A 486 -6.47 12.45 -9.00
C VAL A 486 -7.89 12.95 -9.18
N ILE A 487 -8.47 12.74 -10.35
CA ILE A 487 -9.86 13.09 -10.62
C ILE A 487 -10.51 12.06 -11.53
N GLY A 488 -11.75 11.68 -11.26
CA GLY A 488 -12.44 10.73 -12.13
C GLY A 488 -13.93 10.61 -11.88
N PRO A 489 -14.78 10.53 -12.92
CA PRO A 489 -16.18 10.18 -12.75
C PRO A 489 -16.34 8.71 -12.35
N ILE A 490 -17.39 8.43 -11.59
CA ILE A 490 -17.87 7.08 -11.27
C ILE A 490 -19.36 6.97 -11.58
N ALA A 491 -19.83 5.79 -11.98
CA ALA A 491 -21.23 5.52 -12.29
C ALA A 491 -21.62 4.10 -11.88
N GLU A 492 -22.86 3.92 -11.45
CA GLU A 492 -23.47 2.61 -11.26
C GLU A 492 -24.59 2.41 -12.28
N ILE A 493 -24.48 1.35 -13.09
CA ILE A 493 -25.41 0.99 -14.16
C ILE A 493 -26.02 -0.37 -13.83
N GLY A 494 -27.33 -0.47 -13.90
CA GLY A 494 -28.07 -1.73 -13.81
C GLY A 494 -28.49 -2.24 -15.18
N TRP A 495 -28.72 -3.55 -15.30
CA TRP A 495 -29.38 -4.16 -16.47
C TRP A 495 -30.37 -5.25 -16.04
N GLY A 496 -31.47 -5.38 -16.81
CA GLY A 496 -32.57 -6.31 -16.54
C GLY A 496 -33.87 -5.64 -16.08
N SER A 497 -33.99 -4.31 -16.22
CA SER A 497 -35.16 -3.52 -15.79
C SER A 497 -35.61 -3.87 -14.35
N GLN A 498 -36.89 -4.23 -14.13
CA GLN A 498 -37.41 -4.59 -12.81
C GLN A 498 -36.80 -5.86 -12.20
N ALA A 499 -36.24 -6.76 -13.02
CA ALA A 499 -35.58 -7.97 -12.52
C ALA A 499 -34.18 -7.69 -11.96
N GLY A 500 -33.49 -6.65 -12.47
CA GLY A 500 -32.19 -6.20 -11.95
C GLY A 500 -31.12 -7.30 -11.87
N PHE A 501 -30.83 -7.96 -12.99
CA PHE A 501 -29.89 -9.10 -13.02
C PHE A 501 -28.43 -8.71 -12.89
N VAL A 502 -28.05 -7.54 -13.41
CA VAL A 502 -26.65 -7.10 -13.46
C VAL A 502 -26.53 -5.73 -12.82
N LYS A 503 -25.48 -5.54 -12.02
CA LYS A 503 -24.98 -4.24 -11.57
C LYS A 503 -23.54 -4.07 -12.00
N ALA A 504 -23.24 -2.96 -12.64
CA ALA A 504 -21.88 -2.58 -13.02
C ALA A 504 -21.55 -1.24 -12.36
N ARG A 505 -20.54 -1.24 -11.49
CA ARG A 505 -19.94 -0.04 -10.92
C ARG A 505 -18.68 0.26 -11.72
N LEU A 506 -18.60 1.44 -12.31
CA LEU A 506 -17.50 1.84 -13.19
C LEU A 506 -16.91 3.15 -12.70
N GLY A 507 -15.58 3.27 -12.76
CA GLY A 507 -14.84 4.49 -12.49
C GLY A 507 -13.75 4.69 -13.53
N VAL A 508 -13.56 5.92 -13.99
CA VAL A 508 -12.44 6.28 -14.87
C VAL A 508 -11.70 7.42 -14.21
N VAL A 509 -10.45 7.20 -13.87
CA VAL A 509 -9.68 8.07 -12.99
C VAL A 509 -8.41 8.51 -13.68
N LEU A 510 -8.17 9.81 -13.78
CA LEU A 510 -6.91 10.40 -14.22
C LEU A 510 -6.04 10.68 -13.01
N SER A 511 -4.81 10.16 -13.00
CA SER A 511 -3.78 10.44 -12.01
C SER A 511 -2.65 11.27 -12.62
N LEU A 512 -2.17 12.27 -11.88
CA LEU A 512 -1.04 13.16 -12.16
C LEU A 512 -0.08 13.14 -10.93
N PRO A 513 1.22 13.50 -11.05
CA PRO A 513 1.89 14.13 -12.19
C PRO A 513 2.27 13.19 -13.34
N ASP A 514 2.42 11.88 -13.08
CA ASP A 514 2.66 10.89 -14.13
C ASP A 514 1.31 10.54 -14.78
N PRO A 515 1.03 11.03 -16.01
CA PRO A 515 -0.29 10.92 -16.59
C PRO A 515 -0.67 9.45 -16.80
N LYS A 516 -1.60 8.97 -15.99
CA LYS A 516 -2.12 7.60 -16.04
C LYS A 516 -3.63 7.62 -15.93
N VAL A 517 -4.31 6.96 -16.86
CA VAL A 517 -5.76 6.73 -16.77
C VAL A 517 -5.99 5.34 -16.19
N VAL A 518 -6.65 5.28 -15.05
CA VAL A 518 -7.02 4.05 -14.36
C VAL A 518 -8.51 3.81 -14.53
N ILE A 519 -8.88 2.66 -15.07
CA ILE A 519 -10.27 2.22 -15.22
C ILE A 519 -10.55 1.22 -14.10
N LEU A 520 -11.60 1.46 -13.33
CA LEU A 520 -12.04 0.61 -12.24
C LEU A 520 -13.42 0.06 -12.60
N GLY A 521 -13.62 -1.23 -12.46
CA GLY A 521 -14.92 -1.86 -12.68
C GLY A 521 -15.22 -2.93 -11.64
N ALA A 522 -16.47 -3.00 -11.21
CA ALA A 522 -16.99 -4.12 -10.43
C ALA A 522 -18.33 -4.53 -11.04
N ILE A 523 -18.44 -5.79 -11.47
CA ILE A 523 -19.63 -6.35 -12.09
C ILE A 523 -20.18 -7.44 -11.17
N GLU A 524 -21.46 -7.31 -10.84
CA GLU A 524 -22.22 -8.24 -10.02
C GLU A 524 -23.41 -8.77 -10.84
N ILE A 525 -23.48 -10.08 -11.02
CA ILE A 525 -24.57 -10.76 -11.72
C ILE A 525 -25.30 -11.64 -10.73
N GLY A 526 -26.57 -11.36 -10.48
CA GLY A 526 -27.41 -12.08 -9.53
C GLY A 526 -28.71 -12.58 -10.18
N VAL A 527 -29.02 -13.87 -9.98
CA VAL A 527 -30.30 -14.47 -10.40
C VAL A 527 -31.00 -15.07 -9.19
N PRO A 528 -32.26 -14.69 -8.86
CA PRO A 528 -33.22 -13.95 -9.69
C PRO A 528 -32.98 -12.44 -9.82
N SER A 529 -32.15 -11.84 -8.96
CA SER A 529 -31.77 -10.42 -9.02
C SER A 529 -30.47 -10.17 -8.25
N ALA A 530 -29.67 -9.19 -8.69
CA ALA A 530 -28.49 -8.65 -7.98
C ALA A 530 -28.86 -7.73 -6.80
N ASP A 531 -30.14 -7.43 -6.58
CA ASP A 531 -30.62 -6.69 -5.40
C ASP A 531 -30.99 -7.60 -4.21
N VAL A 532 -31.16 -8.90 -4.48
CA VAL A 532 -31.51 -9.89 -3.44
C VAL A 532 -30.24 -10.28 -2.67
N LYS A 533 -30.37 -10.67 -1.40
CA LYS A 533 -29.23 -11.12 -0.59
C LYS A 533 -28.49 -12.31 -1.26
N PRO A 534 -27.14 -12.37 -1.18
CA PRO A 534 -26.34 -13.41 -1.87
C PRO A 534 -26.74 -14.86 -1.53
N ASP A 535 -27.16 -15.12 -0.30
CA ASP A 535 -27.60 -16.44 0.19
C ASP A 535 -28.80 -17.01 -0.59
N LYS A 536 -29.62 -16.13 -1.18
CA LYS A 536 -30.83 -16.50 -1.92
C LYS A 536 -30.65 -16.54 -3.44
N ARG A 537 -29.43 -16.27 -3.94
CA ARG A 537 -29.13 -16.26 -5.38
C ARG A 537 -28.71 -17.64 -5.87
N ILE A 538 -29.27 -18.04 -7.00
CA ILE A 538 -28.90 -19.29 -7.70
C ILE A 538 -27.59 -19.09 -8.47
N ILE A 539 -27.47 -17.95 -9.14
CA ILE A 539 -26.26 -17.50 -9.82
C ILE A 539 -25.83 -16.21 -9.14
N ASP A 540 -24.58 -16.15 -8.71
CA ASP A 540 -23.95 -15.00 -8.08
C ASP A 540 -22.52 -14.87 -8.60
N ILE A 541 -22.29 -14.01 -9.59
CA ILE A 541 -20.97 -13.83 -10.21
C ILE A 541 -20.46 -12.43 -9.92
N HIS A 542 -19.26 -12.35 -9.37
CA HIS A 542 -18.55 -11.12 -9.04
C HIS A 542 -17.25 -11.06 -9.83
N ALA A 543 -17.09 -10.02 -10.65
CA ALA A 543 -15.90 -9.78 -11.43
C ALA A 543 -15.41 -8.34 -11.23
N ASN A 544 -14.18 -8.19 -10.78
CA ASN A 544 -13.53 -6.89 -10.59
C ASN A 544 -12.49 -6.65 -11.68
N LEU A 545 -12.41 -5.41 -12.14
CA LEU A 545 -11.64 -4.98 -13.28
C LEU A 545 -10.75 -3.80 -12.90
N LEU A 546 -9.49 -3.87 -13.31
CA LEU A 546 -8.51 -2.79 -13.29
C LEU A 546 -7.96 -2.62 -14.70
N GLY A 547 -8.12 -1.44 -15.27
CA GLY A 547 -7.43 -1.00 -16.48
C GLY A 547 -6.41 0.08 -16.16
N GLU A 548 -5.25 0.05 -16.79
CA GLU A 548 -4.23 1.08 -16.71
C GLU A 548 -3.82 1.47 -18.12
N ILE A 549 -3.90 2.76 -18.43
CA ILE A 549 -3.41 3.36 -19.66
C ILE A 549 -2.33 4.36 -19.26
N THR A 550 -1.09 4.05 -19.62
CA THR A 550 0.09 4.90 -19.42
C THR A 550 0.62 5.36 -20.78
N PRO A 551 1.62 6.24 -20.85
CA PRO A 551 2.29 6.55 -22.12
C PRO A 551 3.03 5.36 -22.74
N ASP A 552 3.30 4.29 -21.98
CA ASP A 552 4.15 3.18 -22.41
C ASP A 552 3.36 1.90 -22.74
N TYR A 553 2.27 1.67 -22.03
CA TYR A 553 1.47 0.44 -22.12
C TYR A 553 0.00 0.61 -21.72
N PHE A 554 -0.81 -0.34 -22.16
CA PHE A 554 -2.16 -0.63 -21.71
C PHE A 554 -2.18 -1.98 -20.99
N LEU A 555 -2.75 -2.00 -19.80
CA LEU A 555 -3.05 -3.20 -19.03
C LEU A 555 -4.55 -3.23 -18.75
N LEU A 556 -5.17 -4.39 -18.91
CA LEU A 556 -6.51 -4.68 -18.41
C LEU A 556 -6.43 -5.99 -17.65
N LYS A 557 -6.81 -6.00 -16.38
CA LYS A 557 -6.90 -7.19 -15.55
C LYS A 557 -8.31 -7.32 -15.00
N VAL A 558 -8.89 -8.51 -15.13
CA VAL A 558 -10.18 -8.85 -14.56
C VAL A 558 -9.99 -10.06 -13.66
N SER A 559 -10.53 -10.01 -12.45
CA SER A 559 -10.49 -11.11 -11.49
C SER A 559 -11.90 -11.54 -11.15
N ILE A 560 -12.17 -12.83 -11.30
CA ILE A 560 -13.42 -13.46 -10.89
C ILE A 560 -13.13 -14.15 -9.55
N ALA A 561 -13.81 -13.68 -8.50
CA ALA A 561 -13.68 -14.20 -7.15
C ALA A 561 -15.06 -14.26 -6.50
N ASN A 562 -15.19 -15.00 -5.39
CA ASN A 562 -16.44 -15.10 -4.62
C ASN A 562 -17.68 -15.43 -5.48
N SER A 563 -17.49 -16.16 -6.59
CA SER A 563 -18.52 -16.40 -7.58
C SER A 563 -19.06 -17.82 -7.48
N ARG A 564 -20.38 -17.96 -7.55
CA ARG A 564 -21.09 -19.23 -7.44
C ARG A 564 -22.13 -19.38 -8.55
N LEU A 565 -22.12 -20.54 -9.18
CA LEU A 565 -23.16 -21.00 -10.11
C LEU A 565 -23.79 -22.26 -9.53
N PHE A 566 -24.94 -22.11 -8.88
CA PHE A 566 -25.60 -23.17 -8.11
C PHE A 566 -24.70 -23.74 -7.00
N THR A 567 -24.13 -24.93 -7.16
CA THR A 567 -23.16 -25.54 -6.24
C THR A 567 -21.70 -25.41 -6.71
N LEU A 568 -21.49 -24.91 -7.93
CA LEU A 568 -20.16 -24.72 -8.51
C LEU A 568 -19.56 -23.39 -8.04
N THR A 569 -18.32 -23.41 -7.56
CA THR A 569 -17.56 -22.19 -7.29
C THR A 569 -16.70 -21.85 -8.49
N LEU A 570 -16.75 -20.60 -8.96
CA LEU A 570 -15.99 -20.09 -10.09
C LEU A 570 -14.94 -19.10 -9.59
N SER A 571 -13.71 -19.21 -10.09
CA SER A 571 -12.67 -18.22 -9.88
C SER A 571 -11.68 -18.16 -11.04
N GLY A 572 -10.87 -17.10 -11.11
CA GLY A 572 -9.72 -17.01 -11.99
C GLY A 572 -9.54 -15.62 -12.58
N ASP A 573 -8.45 -15.42 -13.30
CA ASP A 573 -8.04 -14.11 -13.77
C ASP A 573 -7.98 -14.02 -15.30
N ILE A 574 -8.26 -12.84 -15.86
CA ILE A 574 -8.12 -12.50 -17.27
C ILE A 574 -7.22 -11.28 -17.35
N ALA A 575 -6.29 -11.25 -18.30
CA ALA A 575 -5.42 -10.11 -18.54
C ALA A 575 -5.24 -9.82 -20.03
N ILE A 576 -5.18 -8.54 -20.38
CA ILE A 576 -4.74 -8.02 -21.67
C ILE A 576 -3.62 -7.04 -21.40
N PHE A 577 -2.50 -7.20 -22.09
CA PHE A 577 -1.35 -6.32 -21.98
C PHE A 577 -0.83 -5.97 -23.36
N ILE A 578 -0.70 -4.66 -23.61
CA ILE A 578 -0.18 -4.11 -24.86
C ILE A 578 0.86 -3.07 -24.48
N LYS A 579 2.12 -3.32 -24.81
CA LYS A 579 3.22 -2.37 -24.67
C LYS A 579 3.60 -1.84 -26.04
N TRP A 580 3.64 -0.52 -26.20
CA TRP A 580 4.01 0.12 -27.46
C TRP A 580 5.29 0.96 -27.35
N ALA A 581 5.76 1.27 -26.13
CA ALA A 581 7.06 1.89 -25.91
C ALA A 581 8.18 0.84 -25.78
N GLY A 582 9.32 1.08 -26.43
CA GLY A 582 10.47 0.16 -26.42
C GLY A 582 10.22 -1.09 -27.27
N GLU A 583 10.58 -2.27 -26.75
CA GLU A 583 10.20 -3.55 -27.36
C GLU A 583 8.71 -3.78 -27.17
N GLY A 584 7.96 -3.69 -28.28
CA GLY A 584 6.52 -3.91 -28.27
C GLY A 584 6.16 -5.31 -27.78
N ALA A 585 5.20 -5.40 -26.86
CA ALA A 585 4.75 -6.67 -26.30
C ALA A 585 3.24 -6.78 -26.36
N PHE A 586 2.73 -7.96 -26.71
CA PHE A 586 1.32 -8.28 -26.67
C PHE A 586 1.12 -9.58 -25.90
N ALA A 587 0.19 -9.56 -24.93
CA ALA A 587 -0.24 -10.74 -24.22
C ALA A 587 -1.74 -10.63 -23.89
N LEU A 588 -2.50 -11.65 -24.29
CA LEU A 588 -3.88 -11.89 -23.87
C LEU A 588 -3.89 -13.22 -23.12
N SER A 589 -4.39 -13.25 -21.90
CA SER A 589 -4.43 -14.45 -21.08
C SER A 589 -5.77 -14.56 -20.36
N VAL A 590 -6.32 -15.78 -20.35
CA VAL A 590 -7.48 -16.18 -19.58
C VAL A 590 -7.02 -17.38 -18.77
N GLY A 591 -6.88 -17.23 -17.46
CA GLY A 591 -6.36 -18.27 -16.57
C GLY A 591 -4.83 -18.37 -16.49
N GLY A 592 -4.06 -17.37 -16.93
CA GLY A 592 -2.60 -17.38 -16.84
C GLY A 592 -1.88 -17.95 -18.09
N PHE A 593 -0.58 -18.23 -17.94
CA PHE A 593 0.33 -18.60 -19.03
C PHE A 593 0.84 -20.03 -18.89
N PHE A 594 1.55 -20.52 -19.90
CA PHE A 594 2.28 -21.79 -19.83
C PHE A 594 3.33 -21.75 -18.69
N PRO A 595 3.52 -22.81 -17.90
CA PRO A 595 4.37 -22.78 -16.70
C PRO A 595 5.82 -22.31 -16.93
N LYS A 596 6.41 -22.61 -18.10
CA LYS A 596 7.77 -22.17 -18.45
C LYS A 596 7.83 -20.84 -19.22
N TYR A 597 6.70 -20.16 -19.41
CA TYR A 597 6.65 -18.89 -20.12
C TYR A 597 6.85 -17.71 -19.15
N GLU A 598 7.80 -16.83 -19.46
CA GLU A 598 8.02 -15.60 -18.70
C GLU A 598 7.07 -14.49 -19.19
N ALA A 599 6.00 -14.25 -18.41
CA ALA A 599 5.04 -13.20 -18.72
C ALA A 599 5.59 -11.79 -18.36
N PRO A 600 5.11 -10.73 -19.03
CA PRO A 600 5.41 -9.35 -18.65
C PRO A 600 5.12 -9.10 -17.16
N LYS A 601 6.09 -8.54 -16.45
CA LYS A 601 6.04 -8.36 -14.98
C LYS A 601 4.88 -7.47 -14.54
N GLU A 602 4.46 -6.55 -15.40
CA GLU A 602 3.36 -5.60 -15.20
C GLU A 602 2.00 -6.30 -15.01
N ILE A 603 1.79 -7.49 -15.61
CA ILE A 603 0.54 -8.26 -15.46
C ILE A 603 0.39 -8.82 -14.03
N GLY A 604 1.53 -9.11 -13.39
CA GLY A 604 1.60 -9.83 -12.12
C GLY A 604 1.12 -11.30 -12.25
N LYS A 605 0.92 -11.95 -11.10
CA LYS A 605 0.41 -13.33 -11.06
C LYS A 605 -1.05 -13.40 -11.52
N LEU A 606 -1.37 -14.45 -12.28
CA LEU A 606 -2.73 -14.80 -12.72
C LEU A 606 -3.09 -16.19 -12.22
N ASP A 607 -4.28 -16.33 -11.67
CA ASP A 607 -4.83 -17.63 -11.28
C ASP A 607 -5.56 -18.29 -12.45
N ARG A 608 -5.49 -19.62 -12.50
CA ARG A 608 -6.21 -20.45 -13.47
C ARG A 608 -7.72 -20.20 -13.37
N LEU A 609 -8.44 -20.29 -14.49
CA LEU A 609 -9.90 -20.38 -14.43
C LEU A 609 -10.25 -21.71 -13.78
N SER A 610 -10.87 -21.66 -12.61
CA SER A 610 -11.18 -22.82 -11.77
C SER A 610 -12.67 -22.96 -11.57
N ILE A 611 -13.18 -24.17 -11.76
CA ILE A 611 -14.52 -24.59 -11.40
C ILE A 611 -14.38 -25.67 -10.35
N THR A 612 -14.83 -25.39 -9.13
CA THR A 612 -14.86 -26.37 -8.04
C THR A 612 -16.28 -26.87 -7.82
N LEU A 613 -16.48 -28.19 -7.93
CA LEU A 613 -17.71 -28.88 -7.56
C LEU A 613 -17.53 -29.54 -6.19
N LYS A 614 -18.39 -29.14 -5.24
CA LYS A 614 -18.57 -29.83 -3.97
C LYS A 614 -19.95 -30.50 -3.97
N PRO A 615 -20.04 -31.80 -4.29
CA PRO A 615 -21.30 -32.53 -4.18
C PRO A 615 -21.75 -32.61 -2.70
N PRO A 616 -23.01 -33.00 -2.41
CA PRO A 616 -23.49 -33.16 -1.02
C PRO A 616 -22.71 -34.19 -0.19
N ALA A 617 -21.90 -35.02 -0.86
CA ALA A 617 -20.90 -35.85 -0.23
C ALA A 617 -19.68 -34.99 0.13
N ASP A 618 -19.59 -34.56 1.39
CA ASP A 618 -18.48 -33.73 1.90
C ASP A 618 -17.09 -34.37 1.74
N TRP A 619 -17.05 -35.69 1.52
CA TRP A 619 -15.83 -36.45 1.27
C TRP A 619 -15.30 -36.35 -0.16
N ILE A 620 -15.99 -35.74 -1.14
CA ILE A 620 -15.49 -35.58 -2.52
C ILE A 620 -15.33 -34.10 -2.88
N LYS A 621 -14.20 -33.75 -3.49
CA LYS A 621 -13.97 -32.44 -4.12
C LYS A 621 -13.41 -32.65 -5.53
N ILE A 622 -14.06 -32.06 -6.53
CA ILE A 622 -13.56 -32.02 -7.91
C ILE A 622 -13.24 -30.58 -8.27
N THR A 623 -12.01 -30.33 -8.70
CA THR A 623 -11.57 -29.03 -9.21
C THR A 623 -11.12 -29.19 -10.65
N VAL A 624 -11.67 -28.38 -11.54
CA VAL A 624 -11.22 -28.30 -12.94
C VAL A 624 -10.63 -26.92 -13.16
N GLU A 625 -9.37 -26.87 -13.60
CA GLU A 625 -8.64 -25.67 -13.91
C GLU A 625 -8.30 -25.64 -15.40
N ALA A 626 -8.37 -24.46 -16.03
CA ALA A 626 -7.97 -24.27 -17.41
C ALA A 626 -7.36 -22.89 -17.65
N TYR A 627 -6.57 -22.79 -18.71
CA TYR A 627 -6.08 -21.52 -19.22
C TYR A 627 -5.88 -21.53 -20.73
N VAL A 628 -5.91 -20.33 -21.29
CA VAL A 628 -5.49 -20.03 -22.66
C VAL A 628 -4.79 -18.69 -22.68
N ALA A 629 -3.66 -18.60 -23.38
CA ALA A 629 -2.95 -17.35 -23.61
C ALA A 629 -2.50 -17.23 -25.06
N VAL A 630 -2.50 -16.00 -25.56
CA VAL A 630 -2.03 -15.61 -26.89
C VAL A 630 -1.04 -14.48 -26.71
N THR A 631 0.18 -14.67 -27.21
CA THR A 631 1.26 -13.68 -27.16
C THR A 631 1.62 -13.23 -28.57
N SER A 632 2.59 -12.32 -28.72
CA SER A 632 3.08 -11.88 -30.02
C SER A 632 3.57 -13.03 -30.93
N ASN A 633 4.03 -14.15 -30.36
CA ASN A 633 4.64 -15.25 -31.10
C ASN A 633 4.17 -16.65 -30.69
N SER A 634 3.28 -16.78 -29.70
CA SER A 634 2.84 -18.09 -29.18
C SER A 634 1.35 -18.15 -28.87
N ILE A 635 0.80 -19.35 -28.97
CA ILE A 635 -0.50 -19.75 -28.41
C ILE A 635 -0.22 -20.80 -27.35
N GLN A 636 -0.83 -20.63 -26.18
CA GLN A 636 -0.60 -21.44 -25.00
C GLN A 636 -1.96 -21.86 -24.46
N PHE A 637 -2.10 -23.10 -24.03
CA PHE A 637 -3.30 -23.56 -23.35
C PHE A 637 -3.00 -24.78 -22.52
N GLY A 638 -3.84 -25.02 -21.52
CA GLY A 638 -3.72 -26.20 -20.70
C GLY A 638 -4.83 -26.28 -19.68
N GLY A 639 -4.84 -27.37 -18.93
CA GLY A 639 -5.81 -27.57 -17.89
C GLY A 639 -5.42 -28.70 -16.96
N LYS A 640 -6.03 -28.68 -15.78
CA LYS A 640 -5.85 -29.66 -14.72
C LYS A 640 -7.20 -30.10 -14.20
N VAL A 641 -7.40 -31.40 -14.08
CA VAL A 641 -8.52 -31.98 -13.34
C VAL A 641 -7.95 -32.61 -12.08
N ASP A 642 -8.45 -32.19 -10.93
CA ASP A 642 -8.01 -32.62 -9.60
C ASP A 642 -9.22 -33.20 -8.85
N LEU A 643 -9.12 -34.48 -8.46
CA LEU A 643 -10.13 -35.23 -7.72
C LEU A 643 -9.56 -35.60 -6.36
N LYS A 644 -10.18 -35.10 -5.29
CA LYS A 644 -9.84 -35.44 -3.90
C LYS A 644 -11.01 -36.13 -3.23
N ALA A 645 -10.74 -37.26 -2.59
CA ALA A 645 -11.68 -38.01 -1.78
C ALA A 645 -11.10 -38.19 -0.37
N ASP A 646 -11.79 -37.77 0.69
CA ASP A 646 -11.31 -37.85 2.09
C ASP A 646 -12.40 -38.37 3.02
N VAL A 647 -12.17 -39.53 3.64
CA VAL A 647 -13.08 -40.19 4.59
C VAL A 647 -12.52 -40.22 6.02
N GLY A 648 -11.56 -39.35 6.34
CA GLY A 648 -10.97 -39.17 7.66
C GLY A 648 -9.76 -40.07 7.92
N VAL A 649 -9.95 -41.41 7.92
CA VAL A 649 -8.84 -42.36 8.13
C VAL A 649 -8.05 -42.64 6.85
N ALA A 650 -8.65 -42.38 5.68
CA ALA A 650 -8.05 -42.58 4.38
C ALA A 650 -8.45 -41.45 3.42
N SER A 651 -7.53 -41.09 2.52
CA SER A 651 -7.78 -40.11 1.48
C SER A 651 -7.19 -40.57 0.14
N ALA A 652 -7.87 -40.32 -0.97
CA ALA A 652 -7.37 -40.53 -2.32
C ALA A 652 -7.29 -39.19 -3.06
N HIS A 653 -6.20 -38.97 -3.79
CA HIS A 653 -5.99 -37.80 -4.62
C HIS A 653 -5.57 -38.26 -6.01
N ALA A 654 -6.31 -37.88 -7.05
CA ALA A 654 -5.96 -38.14 -8.43
C ALA A 654 -5.94 -36.81 -9.19
N TRP A 655 -4.98 -36.65 -10.10
CA TRP A 655 -4.90 -35.49 -10.96
C TRP A 655 -4.43 -35.86 -12.36
N ILE A 656 -4.88 -35.08 -13.34
CA ILE A 656 -4.36 -35.08 -14.70
C ILE A 656 -4.21 -33.63 -15.14
N GLN A 657 -3.05 -33.29 -15.68
CA GLN A 657 -2.69 -31.95 -16.13
C GLN A 657 -2.01 -32.05 -17.49
N LEU A 658 -2.46 -31.20 -18.41
CA LEU A 658 -1.90 -31.07 -19.75
C LEU A 658 -1.62 -29.58 -19.99
N ASP A 659 -0.38 -29.23 -20.27
CA ASP A 659 0.03 -27.88 -20.65
C ASP A 659 0.66 -27.92 -22.03
N ALA A 660 0.27 -27.01 -22.92
CA ALA A 660 0.80 -26.92 -24.27
C ALA A 660 1.18 -25.46 -24.62
N LEU A 661 2.29 -25.32 -25.33
CA LEU A 661 2.78 -24.07 -25.91
C LEU A 661 3.13 -24.33 -27.38
N PHE A 662 2.64 -23.48 -28.27
CA PHE A 662 2.96 -23.48 -29.70
C PHE A 662 3.53 -22.11 -30.07
N GLN A 663 4.77 -22.06 -30.52
CA GLN A 663 5.46 -20.86 -30.99
C GLN A 663 5.63 -20.94 -32.51
N TRP A 664 5.31 -19.84 -33.23
CA TRP A 664 5.35 -19.82 -34.71
C TRP A 664 6.58 -19.12 -35.30
N ALA A 665 7.17 -18.17 -34.57
CA ALA A 665 8.30 -17.36 -35.01
C ALA A 665 9.40 -17.34 -33.94
N PRO A 666 10.69 -17.40 -34.32
CA PRO A 666 11.23 -17.42 -35.70
C PRO A 666 11.06 -18.75 -36.44
N TYR A 667 10.72 -19.84 -35.75
CA TYR A 667 10.37 -21.13 -36.33
C TYR A 667 9.26 -21.79 -35.52
N PHE A 668 8.56 -22.74 -36.14
CA PHE A 668 7.57 -23.53 -35.42
C PHE A 668 8.28 -24.39 -34.36
N HIS A 669 7.84 -24.26 -33.11
CA HIS A 669 8.28 -25.06 -31.98
C HIS A 669 7.10 -25.27 -31.06
N PHE A 670 6.95 -26.46 -30.50
CA PHE A 670 5.92 -26.71 -29.50
C PHE A 670 6.52 -27.43 -28.30
N VAL A 671 5.87 -27.27 -27.15
CA VAL A 671 6.16 -27.98 -25.90
C VAL A 671 4.83 -28.44 -25.34
N VAL A 672 4.72 -29.73 -25.01
CA VAL A 672 3.57 -30.33 -24.34
C VAL A 672 4.07 -31.04 -23.09
N ILE A 673 3.53 -30.66 -21.93
CA ILE A 673 3.82 -31.28 -20.64
C ILE A 673 2.56 -32.04 -20.20
N LEU A 674 2.73 -33.30 -19.85
CA LEU A 674 1.70 -34.17 -19.29
C LEU A 674 2.12 -34.57 -17.88
N ASP A 675 1.29 -34.26 -16.90
CA ASP A 675 1.47 -34.65 -15.50
C ASP A 675 0.22 -35.38 -15.02
N VAL A 676 0.35 -36.65 -14.67
CA VAL A 676 -0.78 -37.48 -14.24
C VAL A 676 -0.37 -38.32 -13.05
N GLY A 677 -1.25 -38.39 -12.04
CA GLY A 677 -0.98 -39.19 -10.87
C GLY A 677 -2.22 -39.59 -10.09
N ILE A 678 -2.05 -40.64 -9.29
CA ILE A 678 -3.00 -41.07 -8.29
C ILE A 678 -2.24 -41.44 -7.02
N GLU A 679 -2.71 -41.00 -5.87
CA GLU A 679 -2.11 -41.22 -4.56
C GLU A 679 -3.22 -41.61 -3.57
N VAL A 680 -2.98 -42.66 -2.77
CA VAL A 680 -3.86 -43.14 -1.72
C VAL A 680 -3.13 -43.10 -0.39
N LYS A 681 -3.64 -42.35 0.58
CA LYS A 681 -3.11 -42.19 1.93
C LYS A 681 -4.01 -42.85 2.96
N ALA A 682 -3.43 -43.38 4.03
CA ALA A 682 -4.13 -43.69 5.27
C ALA A 682 -3.31 -43.23 6.47
N PHE A 683 -3.99 -42.73 7.50
CA PHE A 683 -3.35 -42.20 8.73
C PHE A 683 -2.25 -41.15 8.46
N GLY A 684 -2.38 -40.38 7.38
CA GLY A 684 -1.41 -39.35 6.97
C GLY A 684 -0.20 -39.87 6.17
N ALA A 685 -0.05 -41.19 5.97
CA ALA A 685 1.02 -41.79 5.20
C ALA A 685 0.52 -42.35 3.86
N THR A 686 1.34 -42.25 2.81
CA THR A 686 1.03 -42.78 1.48
C THR A 686 1.14 -44.30 1.46
N ILE A 687 0.07 -44.99 1.04
CA ILE A 687 0.02 -46.45 0.92
C ILE A 687 0.40 -46.88 -0.47
N ALA A 688 -0.09 -46.17 -1.48
CA ALA A 688 0.18 -46.45 -2.88
C ALA A 688 0.02 -45.17 -3.71
N GLY A 689 0.95 -44.93 -4.62
CA GLY A 689 0.96 -43.82 -5.54
C GLY A 689 1.56 -44.22 -6.88
N VAL A 690 1.00 -43.69 -7.98
CA VAL A 690 1.62 -43.75 -9.31
C VAL A 690 1.63 -42.33 -9.84
N HIS A 691 2.78 -41.84 -10.26
CA HIS A 691 2.94 -40.53 -10.87
C HIS A 691 3.74 -40.63 -12.16
N PHE A 692 3.33 -39.89 -13.17
CA PHE A 692 4.01 -39.74 -14.43
C PHE A 692 4.11 -38.26 -14.76
N HIS A 693 5.34 -37.81 -15.04
CA HIS A 693 5.64 -36.48 -15.52
C HIS A 693 6.43 -36.60 -16.82
N GLY A 694 5.90 -36.08 -17.93
CA GLY A 694 6.56 -36.17 -19.23
C GLY A 694 6.42 -34.88 -20.05
N GLU A 695 7.46 -34.59 -20.82
CA GLU A 695 7.57 -33.44 -21.71
C GLU A 695 7.92 -33.90 -23.12
N LEU A 696 7.09 -33.48 -24.07
CA LEU A 696 7.29 -33.67 -25.50
C LEU A 696 7.51 -32.30 -26.14
N SER A 697 8.67 -32.09 -26.77
CA SER A 697 9.01 -30.81 -27.41
C SER A 697 9.59 -30.96 -28.80
N GLY A 698 9.46 -29.93 -29.62
CA GLY A 698 10.09 -29.81 -30.93
C GLY A 698 9.37 -30.51 -32.09
N ASP A 699 9.49 -29.95 -33.29
CA ASP A 699 8.96 -30.50 -34.53
C ASP A 699 10.04 -31.17 -35.40
N GLN A 700 11.29 -30.68 -35.34
CA GLN A 700 12.47 -31.13 -36.08
C GLN A 700 13.80 -30.76 -35.34
N PRO A 701 14.32 -31.59 -34.42
CA PRO A 701 13.83 -32.91 -34.04
C PRO A 701 12.79 -32.86 -32.91
N TRP A 702 12.02 -33.94 -32.79
CA TRP A 702 11.17 -34.23 -31.64
C TRP A 702 12.02 -34.71 -30.47
N ARG A 703 11.68 -34.31 -29.25
CA ARG A 703 12.35 -34.69 -28.01
C ARG A 703 11.30 -35.10 -26.97
N LEU A 704 11.47 -36.29 -26.38
CA LEU A 704 10.66 -36.79 -25.27
C LEU A 704 11.56 -37.03 -24.05
N GLU A 705 11.17 -36.46 -22.92
CA GLU A 705 11.81 -36.67 -21.60
C GLU A 705 10.75 -36.77 -20.51
N GLY A 706 11.01 -37.49 -19.42
CA GLY A 706 10.06 -37.67 -18.34
C GLY A 706 10.50 -38.68 -17.28
N THR A 707 9.65 -38.86 -16.28
CA THR A 707 9.85 -39.73 -15.12
C THR A 707 8.54 -40.38 -14.75
N ALA A 708 8.58 -41.68 -14.45
CA ALA A 708 7.45 -42.41 -13.89
C ALA A 708 7.86 -42.98 -12.54
N SER A 709 7.09 -42.68 -11.49
CA SER A 709 7.34 -43.18 -10.14
C SER A 709 6.17 -44.03 -9.65
N VAL A 710 6.49 -45.11 -8.93
CA VAL A 710 5.53 -45.94 -8.21
C VAL A 710 5.95 -45.97 -6.75
N GLU A 711 5.12 -45.38 -5.89
CA GLU A 711 5.28 -45.37 -4.44
C GLU A 711 4.36 -46.42 -3.83
N ILE A 712 4.87 -47.26 -2.95
CA ILE A 712 4.05 -48.17 -2.15
C ILE A 712 4.61 -48.11 -0.73
N LEU A 713 3.82 -47.69 0.26
CA LEU A 713 4.21 -47.61 1.68
C LEU A 713 5.58 -46.92 1.97
N TRP A 714 6.68 -47.67 2.03
CA TRP A 714 8.04 -47.20 2.33
C TRP A 714 9.04 -47.47 1.19
N TRP A 715 8.56 -47.83 0.00
CA TRP A 715 9.37 -48.16 -1.17
C TRP A 715 8.91 -47.34 -2.38
N ASP A 716 9.87 -46.65 -3.00
CA ASP A 716 9.68 -45.82 -4.19
C ASP A 716 10.51 -46.41 -5.34
N VAL A 717 9.87 -46.56 -6.51
CA VAL A 717 10.52 -47.03 -7.73
C VAL A 717 10.36 -45.97 -8.82
N ASP A 718 11.46 -45.28 -9.13
CA ASP A 718 11.53 -44.27 -10.18
C ASP A 718 12.09 -44.89 -11.48
N VAL A 719 11.45 -44.56 -12.61
CA VAL A 719 11.87 -44.95 -13.96
C VAL A 719 12.00 -43.68 -14.81
N ASP A 720 13.23 -43.34 -15.17
CA ASP A 720 13.53 -42.24 -16.09
C ASP A 720 13.22 -42.64 -17.54
N ILE A 721 12.56 -41.73 -18.27
CA ILE A 721 12.23 -41.88 -19.69
C ILE A 721 12.94 -40.75 -20.45
N GLY A 722 13.93 -41.08 -21.26
CA GLY A 722 14.62 -40.11 -22.14
C GLY A 722 15.94 -39.54 -21.58
N PRO A 723 16.55 -38.55 -22.27
CA PRO A 723 16.01 -37.85 -23.46
C PRO A 723 16.06 -38.72 -24.73
N LEU A 724 14.89 -38.94 -25.35
CA LEU A 724 14.75 -39.59 -26.66
C LEU A 724 14.54 -38.51 -27.72
N THR A 725 15.40 -38.48 -28.74
CA THR A 725 15.32 -37.49 -29.82
C THR A 725 15.15 -38.19 -31.16
N TRP A 726 14.18 -37.78 -32.00
CA TRP A 726 13.95 -38.34 -33.33
C TRP A 726 13.51 -37.29 -34.35
N GLY A 727 13.76 -37.54 -35.64
CA GLY A 727 13.49 -36.60 -36.73
C GLY A 727 14.75 -35.87 -37.20
N GLU A 728 14.72 -35.35 -38.42
CA GLU A 728 15.84 -34.60 -39.00
C GLU A 728 16.00 -33.26 -38.28
N PRO A 729 17.21 -32.90 -37.80
CA PRO A 729 17.48 -31.56 -37.30
C PRO A 729 17.28 -30.55 -38.42
N ARG A 730 16.50 -29.50 -38.20
CA ARG A 730 16.35 -28.43 -39.18
C ARG A 730 17.74 -27.84 -39.50
N PRO A 731 18.20 -27.85 -40.77
CA PRO A 731 19.46 -27.21 -41.11
C PRO A 731 19.35 -25.71 -40.83
N THR A 732 20.29 -25.17 -40.05
CA THR A 732 20.35 -23.78 -39.56
C THR A 732 20.54 -22.73 -40.67
N ASN A 733 20.42 -23.10 -41.95
CA ASN A 733 20.50 -22.14 -43.04
C ASN A 733 19.15 -21.47 -43.19
N ALA A 734 18.92 -20.48 -42.32
CA ALA A 734 17.89 -19.48 -42.55
C ALA A 734 18.06 -18.91 -43.98
N PRO A 735 16.95 -18.66 -44.71
CA PRO A 735 17.01 -18.22 -46.10
C PRO A 735 17.81 -16.92 -46.17
N VAL A 736 18.73 -16.83 -47.13
CA VAL A 736 19.53 -15.62 -47.33
C VAL A 736 18.57 -14.47 -47.64
N VAL A 737 18.58 -13.43 -46.80
CA VAL A 737 17.71 -12.26 -46.96
C VAL A 737 18.43 -11.21 -47.79
N ASP A 738 17.75 -10.67 -48.80
CA ASP A 738 18.24 -9.50 -49.52
C ASP A 738 18.04 -8.24 -48.68
N SER A 739 19.13 -7.77 -48.08
CA SER A 739 19.16 -6.55 -47.26
C SER A 739 18.84 -5.29 -48.07
N VAL A 740 19.16 -5.26 -49.37
CA VAL A 740 18.88 -4.12 -50.25
C VAL A 740 17.38 -4.06 -50.57
N ASP A 741 16.76 -5.19 -50.91
CA ASP A 741 15.31 -5.22 -51.17
C ASP A 741 14.50 -4.93 -49.90
N THR A 742 14.94 -5.42 -48.74
CA THR A 742 14.31 -5.12 -47.45
C THR A 742 14.31 -3.61 -47.15
N VAL A 743 15.44 -2.94 -47.37
CA VAL A 743 15.54 -1.47 -47.22
C VAL A 743 14.68 -0.76 -48.28
N ALA A 744 14.71 -1.22 -49.54
CA ALA A 744 13.92 -0.63 -50.62
C ALA A 744 12.41 -0.70 -50.34
N GLN A 745 11.91 -1.83 -49.84
CA GLN A 745 10.52 -1.99 -49.42
C GLN A 745 10.18 -1.06 -48.26
N ALA A 746 11.05 -0.97 -47.26
CA ALA A 746 10.84 -0.07 -46.12
C ALA A 746 10.77 1.40 -46.54
N LEU A 747 11.62 1.82 -47.49
CA LEU A 747 11.63 3.19 -48.03
C LEU A 747 10.47 3.49 -48.98
N ARG A 748 9.78 2.48 -49.53
CA ARG A 748 8.56 2.70 -50.32
C ARG A 748 7.33 2.98 -49.45
N ALA A 749 7.40 2.65 -48.16
CA ALA A 749 6.28 2.87 -47.26
C ALA A 749 6.06 4.36 -47.02
N ASP A 750 4.80 4.77 -47.09
CA ASP A 750 4.38 6.14 -46.81
C ASP A 750 4.85 6.67 -45.44
N ALA A 751 4.98 5.79 -44.44
CA ALA A 751 5.43 6.16 -43.10
C ALA A 751 6.94 6.47 -43.00
N ALA A 752 7.74 6.09 -44.01
CA ALA A 752 9.18 6.33 -44.02
C ALA A 752 9.54 7.80 -44.30
N TRP A 753 8.58 8.60 -44.75
CA TRP A 753 8.79 9.96 -45.26
C TRP A 753 8.05 10.99 -44.41
N THR A 754 8.79 11.78 -43.64
CA THR A 754 8.22 12.76 -42.71
C THR A 754 8.66 14.18 -43.07
N PRO A 755 7.73 15.13 -43.27
CA PRO A 755 8.08 16.54 -43.39
C PRO A 755 8.56 17.07 -42.03
N VAL A 756 9.77 17.63 -41.99
CA VAL A 756 10.35 18.25 -40.79
C VAL A 756 10.48 19.75 -41.01
N LEU A 757 9.98 20.55 -40.05
CA LEU A 757 10.17 21.99 -40.06
C LEU A 757 11.51 22.36 -39.40
N PRO A 758 12.19 23.44 -39.84
CA PRO A 758 13.32 24.00 -39.13
C PRO A 758 12.94 24.35 -37.68
N ALA A 759 13.85 24.14 -36.73
CA ALA A 759 13.59 24.32 -35.29
C ALA A 759 13.10 25.74 -34.91
N ASP A 760 13.49 26.71 -35.72
CA ASP A 760 13.26 28.15 -35.59
C ASP A 760 12.10 28.66 -36.50
N ALA A 761 11.39 27.75 -37.18
CA ALA A 761 10.25 28.11 -38.01
C ALA A 761 8.98 28.34 -37.17
N LEU A 762 8.50 29.59 -37.12
CA LEU A 762 7.16 29.91 -36.65
C LEU A 762 6.13 29.41 -37.68
N GLN A 763 5.36 28.39 -37.32
CA GLN A 763 4.32 27.83 -38.19
C GLN A 763 3.10 28.76 -38.24
N LEU A 764 3.21 29.83 -39.04
CA LEU A 764 2.14 30.83 -39.24
C LEU A 764 1.06 30.35 -40.22
N VAL A 765 1.30 29.26 -40.94
CA VAL A 765 0.40 28.71 -41.98
C VAL A 765 0.28 27.20 -41.82
N ARG A 766 -0.94 26.67 -41.91
CA ARG A 766 -1.23 25.22 -41.97
C ARG A 766 -1.87 24.91 -43.33
N PHE A 767 -1.49 23.80 -43.94
CA PHE A 767 -2.16 23.32 -45.15
C PHE A 767 -3.58 22.83 -44.84
N THR A 768 -4.51 23.10 -45.74
CA THR A 768 -5.80 22.42 -45.74
C THR A 768 -5.58 20.95 -46.08
N GLU A 769 -6.34 20.06 -45.45
CA GLU A 769 -6.33 18.64 -45.79
C GLU A 769 -6.86 18.47 -47.22
N THR A 770 -6.12 17.72 -48.04
CA THR A 770 -6.46 17.37 -49.42
C THR A 770 -6.37 15.86 -49.56
N GLU A 771 -7.37 15.23 -50.18
CA GLU A 771 -7.34 13.80 -50.45
C GLU A 771 -6.33 13.47 -51.56
N GLY A 772 -5.46 12.48 -51.31
CA GLY A 772 -4.61 11.86 -52.33
C GLY A 772 -3.29 12.55 -52.67
N VAL A 773 -2.97 13.72 -52.10
CA VAL A 773 -1.69 14.41 -52.34
C VAL A 773 -1.04 14.83 -51.03
N ARG A 774 0.16 14.30 -50.74
CA ARG A 774 0.95 14.67 -49.57
C ARG A 774 1.57 16.06 -49.78
N LEU A 775 1.21 17.01 -48.93
CA LEU A 775 1.68 18.40 -49.00
C LEU A 775 2.90 18.58 -48.09
N PHE A 776 3.95 19.21 -48.63
CA PHE A 776 5.19 19.52 -47.91
C PHE A 776 5.29 21.02 -47.69
N HIS A 777 5.72 21.42 -46.49
CA HIS A 777 5.89 22.84 -46.17
C HIS A 777 7.02 23.45 -47.01
N PRO A 778 6.88 24.66 -47.59
CA PRO A 778 7.91 25.22 -48.47
C PRO A 778 9.23 25.52 -47.75
N LEU A 779 9.15 25.77 -46.44
CA LEU A 779 10.31 25.90 -45.55
C LEU A 779 10.76 24.57 -44.93
N GLY A 780 10.02 23.48 -45.17
CA GLY A 780 10.26 22.17 -44.60
C GLY A 780 11.38 21.41 -45.32
N ARG A 781 12.04 20.53 -44.58
CA ARG A 781 12.92 19.49 -45.09
C ARG A 781 12.17 18.17 -45.10
N LEU A 782 12.66 17.20 -45.86
CA LEU A 782 12.06 15.87 -45.90
C LEU A 782 12.99 14.89 -45.20
N GLU A 783 12.57 14.38 -44.06
CA GLU A 783 13.28 13.28 -43.41
C GLU A 783 12.80 11.96 -44.00
N VAL A 784 13.76 11.15 -44.48
CA VAL A 784 13.52 9.76 -44.85
C VAL A 784 14.21 8.85 -43.85
N LYS A 785 13.47 7.94 -43.24
CA LYS A 785 13.94 7.06 -42.17
C LYS A 785 13.34 5.67 -42.30
N GLN A 786 14.15 4.64 -42.15
CA GLN A 786 13.70 3.26 -42.01
C GLN A 786 14.40 2.55 -40.85
N ALA A 787 13.69 1.66 -40.17
CA ALA A 787 14.16 0.97 -38.96
C ALA A 787 14.38 -0.53 -39.16
N ARG A 788 14.41 -1.02 -40.42
CA ARG A 788 14.51 -2.46 -40.72
C ARG A 788 15.94 -2.96 -40.72
N VAL A 789 16.87 -2.17 -41.28
CA VAL A 789 18.29 -2.55 -41.42
C VAL A 789 19.18 -1.32 -41.17
N PRO A 790 20.25 -1.38 -40.38
CA PRO A 790 21.15 -0.25 -40.23
C PRO A 790 21.87 0.03 -41.56
N LEU A 791 21.84 1.29 -41.98
CA LEU A 791 22.48 1.77 -43.20
C LEU A 791 23.94 2.10 -42.95
N GLU A 792 24.76 2.02 -43.99
CA GLU A 792 26.20 2.32 -43.93
C GLU A 792 26.97 1.57 -42.83
N VAL A 793 26.40 0.48 -42.28
CA VAL A 793 27.02 -0.39 -41.29
C VAL A 793 27.21 -1.78 -41.89
N GLN A 794 28.32 -2.43 -41.54
CA GLN A 794 28.55 -3.81 -41.94
C GLN A 794 27.67 -4.74 -41.10
N ILE A 795 26.88 -5.59 -41.75
CA ILE A 795 25.95 -6.54 -41.15
C ILE A 795 26.24 -7.95 -41.68
N ASP A 796 26.10 -8.95 -40.82
CA ASP A 796 26.32 -10.36 -41.16
C ASP A 796 24.97 -11.09 -41.36
N ARG A 797 23.94 -10.65 -40.64
CA ARG A 797 22.61 -11.27 -40.61
C ARG A 797 21.50 -10.24 -40.38
N ILE A 798 20.25 -10.64 -40.61
CA ILE A 798 19.04 -9.99 -40.12
C ILE A 798 18.25 -11.08 -39.40
N GLY A 799 18.12 -10.98 -38.08
CA GLY A 799 17.51 -12.05 -37.29
C GLY A 799 18.45 -13.23 -37.21
N SER A 800 17.91 -14.40 -37.53
CA SER A 800 18.66 -15.63 -37.73
C SER A 800 19.17 -15.81 -39.17
N SER A 801 18.80 -14.92 -40.10
CA SER A 801 19.06 -15.08 -41.53
C SER A 801 20.34 -14.38 -41.99
N PRO A 802 21.28 -15.05 -42.68
CA PRO A 802 22.41 -14.38 -43.32
C PRO A 802 21.90 -13.44 -44.42
N VAL A 803 22.66 -12.38 -44.70
CA VAL A 803 22.30 -11.40 -45.74
C VAL A 803 23.05 -11.60 -47.05
N THR A 804 22.43 -11.24 -48.17
CA THR A 804 23.09 -11.25 -49.49
C THR A 804 24.15 -10.16 -49.60
N SER A 805 23.84 -8.96 -49.10
CA SER A 805 24.76 -7.81 -49.07
C SER A 805 25.02 -7.40 -47.62
N ASN A 806 26.29 -7.35 -47.25
CA ASN A 806 26.72 -7.06 -45.89
C ASN A 806 26.72 -5.56 -45.56
N ARG A 807 26.34 -4.66 -46.48
CA ARG A 807 26.23 -3.22 -46.23
C ARG A 807 25.30 -2.58 -47.24
N VAL A 808 24.39 -1.73 -46.78
CA VAL A 808 23.45 -1.00 -47.64
C VAL A 808 23.79 0.49 -47.62
N PHE A 809 23.95 1.09 -48.80
CA PHE A 809 24.22 2.51 -48.97
C PHE A 809 23.03 3.20 -49.64
N LEU A 810 22.74 4.43 -49.23
CA LEU A 810 21.80 5.28 -49.96
C LEU A 810 22.56 6.10 -51.00
N ALA A 811 22.06 6.07 -52.23
CA ALA A 811 22.57 6.94 -53.29
C ALA A 811 22.20 8.41 -53.00
N PRO A 812 22.93 9.38 -53.61
CA PRO A 812 22.55 10.78 -53.56
C PRO A 812 21.09 10.97 -53.97
N PRO A 813 20.29 11.68 -53.17
CA PRO A 813 18.85 11.78 -53.38
C PRO A 813 18.53 12.66 -54.59
N LYS A 814 17.42 12.37 -55.25
CA LYS A 814 16.89 13.15 -56.39
C LYS A 814 15.43 13.49 -56.16
N ILE A 815 15.01 14.69 -56.58
CA ILE A 815 13.61 15.10 -56.60
C ILE A 815 13.21 15.27 -58.07
N GLY A 816 12.43 14.32 -58.60
CA GLY A 816 12.17 14.25 -60.03
C GLY A 816 13.47 14.03 -60.82
N ALA A 817 13.80 14.96 -61.71
CA ALA A 817 15.05 14.93 -62.49
C ALA A 817 16.21 15.70 -61.82
N ASP A 818 15.93 16.47 -60.76
CA ASP A 818 16.89 17.37 -60.13
C ASP A 818 17.66 16.69 -58.99
N GLU A 819 18.93 17.05 -58.83
CA GLU A 819 19.73 16.62 -57.70
C GLU A 819 19.25 17.28 -56.41
N ALA A 820 19.11 16.49 -55.33
CA ALA A 820 18.78 17.00 -54.00
C ALA A 820 19.98 16.85 -53.06
N ALA A 821 20.08 17.73 -52.07
CA ALA A 821 21.12 17.66 -51.06
C ALA A 821 20.69 16.73 -49.91
N ALA A 822 21.55 15.77 -49.57
CA ALA A 822 21.48 15.07 -48.28
C ALA A 822 22.14 15.97 -47.21
N VAL A 823 21.33 16.53 -46.33
CA VAL A 823 21.74 17.56 -45.36
C VAL A 823 22.39 16.94 -44.12
N SER A 824 21.85 15.82 -43.64
CA SER A 824 22.35 15.11 -42.47
C SER A 824 21.91 13.65 -42.48
N ILE A 825 22.70 12.80 -41.83
CA ILE A 825 22.34 11.40 -41.58
C ILE A 825 21.36 11.34 -40.40
N VAL A 826 20.30 10.56 -40.55
CA VAL A 826 19.35 10.24 -39.48
C VAL A 826 19.82 8.94 -38.84
N GLN A 827 19.94 8.93 -37.52
CA GLN A 827 20.29 7.73 -36.76
C GLN A 827 19.06 7.15 -36.05
N ASP A 828 19.07 5.84 -35.85
CA ASP A 828 18.07 5.14 -35.06
C ASP A 828 18.72 4.05 -34.20
N ARG A 829 17.95 3.49 -33.27
CA ARG A 829 18.41 2.42 -32.38
C ARG A 829 18.29 1.06 -33.04
N PHE A 830 19.40 0.37 -33.22
CA PHE A 830 19.46 -0.99 -33.74
C PHE A 830 20.14 -1.91 -32.73
N SER A 831 19.65 -3.14 -32.60
CA SER A 831 20.26 -4.16 -31.74
C SER A 831 21.47 -4.80 -32.44
N PRO A 832 22.70 -4.67 -31.92
CA PRO A 832 23.88 -5.24 -32.57
C PRO A 832 23.79 -6.76 -32.72
N GLY A 833 23.26 -7.47 -31.73
CA GLY A 833 23.09 -8.94 -31.78
C GLY A 833 22.13 -9.42 -32.86
N HIS A 834 21.22 -8.54 -33.30
CA HIS A 834 20.28 -8.81 -34.38
C HIS A 834 20.93 -8.75 -35.77
N PHE A 835 22.05 -8.01 -35.93
CA PHE A 835 22.68 -7.75 -37.23
C PHE A 835 24.12 -8.25 -37.38
N LEU A 836 24.86 -8.40 -36.28
CA LEU A 836 26.26 -8.83 -36.25
C LEU A 836 26.40 -10.26 -35.72
N ALA A 837 27.38 -11.00 -36.21
CA ALA A 837 27.78 -12.28 -35.65
C ALA A 837 28.70 -12.07 -34.43
N LEU A 838 28.08 -11.88 -33.26
CA LEU A 838 28.78 -11.64 -31.98
C LEU A 838 28.94 -12.92 -31.16
N THR A 839 30.08 -13.09 -30.48
CA THR A 839 30.27 -14.14 -29.46
C THR A 839 29.46 -13.84 -28.20
N ASP A 840 29.17 -14.85 -27.37
CA ASP A 840 28.35 -14.68 -26.15
C ASP A 840 28.93 -13.62 -25.20
N ASP A 841 30.24 -13.63 -24.97
CA ASP A 841 30.93 -12.61 -24.16
C ASP A 841 30.79 -11.19 -24.72
N GLN A 842 30.75 -11.05 -26.05
CA GLN A 842 30.57 -9.75 -26.73
C GLN A 842 29.12 -9.27 -26.70
N GLN A 843 28.15 -10.19 -26.69
CA GLN A 843 26.73 -9.86 -26.53
C GLN A 843 26.46 -9.34 -25.12
N MET A 844 27.07 -9.94 -24.09
CA MET A 844 26.92 -9.50 -22.70
C MET A 844 27.64 -8.17 -22.38
N ALA A 845 28.72 -7.86 -23.11
CA ALA A 845 29.51 -6.64 -22.89
C ALA A 845 29.00 -5.41 -23.66
N ARG A 846 28.08 -5.58 -24.62
CA ARG A 846 27.55 -4.50 -25.46
C ARG A 846 26.19 -4.00 -24.97
N PRO A 847 25.85 -2.72 -25.21
CA PRO A 847 24.49 -2.23 -25.00
C PRO A 847 23.47 -2.97 -25.89
N ASP A 848 22.27 -3.21 -25.37
CA ASP A 848 21.18 -3.90 -26.09
C ASP A 848 20.80 -3.20 -27.41
N PHE A 849 20.97 -1.87 -27.47
CA PHE A 849 20.75 -1.03 -28.65
C PHE A 849 21.86 0.02 -28.83
N GLU A 850 22.33 0.17 -30.07
CA GLU A 850 23.31 1.19 -30.47
C GLU A 850 22.69 2.16 -31.51
N MET A 851 23.12 3.43 -31.50
CA MET A 851 22.69 4.41 -32.49
C MET A 851 23.44 4.16 -33.81
N MET A 852 22.72 3.77 -34.86
CA MET A 852 23.28 3.51 -36.19
C MET A 852 22.52 4.29 -37.26
N PRO A 853 23.13 4.58 -38.44
CA PRO A 853 22.46 5.28 -39.53
C PRO A 853 21.20 4.53 -39.99
N ALA A 854 20.10 5.26 -40.13
CA ALA A 854 18.77 4.73 -40.45
C ALA A 854 18.11 5.43 -41.65
N GLY A 855 18.64 6.60 -42.04
CA GLY A 855 18.15 7.37 -43.15
C GLY A 855 18.88 8.70 -43.31
N MET A 856 18.23 9.68 -43.95
CA MET A 856 18.81 11.00 -44.19
C MET A 856 17.75 12.10 -44.22
N VAL A 857 18.17 13.34 -44.00
CA VAL A 857 17.35 14.53 -44.21
C VAL A 857 17.68 15.12 -45.58
N LEU A 858 16.65 15.34 -46.37
CA LEU A 858 16.70 15.85 -47.74
C LEU A 858 16.29 17.32 -47.78
N ALA A 859 17.02 18.12 -48.56
CA ALA A 859 16.61 19.46 -48.93
C ALA A 859 16.87 19.70 -50.42
N ALA A 860 15.95 20.42 -51.07
CA ALA A 860 16.07 20.80 -52.48
C ALA A 860 17.24 21.78 -52.72
N SER A 861 17.65 22.55 -51.70
CA SER A 861 18.79 23.47 -51.75
C SER A 861 19.28 23.80 -50.34
N ALA A 862 20.58 24.12 -50.20
CA ALA A 862 21.17 24.62 -48.96
C ALA A 862 20.78 26.08 -48.65
N ARG A 863 20.14 26.78 -49.61
CA ARG A 863 19.61 28.15 -49.47
C ARG A 863 18.17 28.22 -49.96
N PRO A 864 17.31 29.08 -49.40
CA PRO A 864 15.97 29.30 -49.93
C PRO A 864 16.04 29.69 -51.41
N VAL A 865 15.36 28.92 -52.27
CA VAL A 865 15.20 29.23 -53.69
C VAL A 865 13.79 29.77 -53.85
N PHE A 866 13.69 31.05 -54.22
CA PHE A 866 12.41 31.68 -54.49
C PHE A 866 12.13 31.56 -56.00
N THR A 867 10.94 31.07 -56.35
CA THR A 867 10.44 31.14 -57.73
C THR A 867 9.87 32.53 -58.01
N ALA A 868 9.45 32.80 -59.25
CA ALA A 868 8.72 34.02 -59.59
C ALA A 868 7.51 34.22 -58.66
N ASP A 869 7.21 35.49 -58.32
CA ASP A 869 6.10 35.86 -57.46
C ASP A 869 4.78 35.32 -58.02
N VAL A 870 4.12 34.44 -57.25
CA VAL A 870 2.77 33.99 -57.56
C VAL A 870 1.80 34.83 -56.75
N HIS A 871 1.16 35.81 -57.39
CA HIS A 871 0.08 36.57 -56.78
C HIS A 871 -1.18 35.70 -56.67
N ALA A 872 -1.43 35.17 -55.48
CA ALA A 872 -2.71 34.55 -55.14
C ALA A 872 -3.64 35.59 -54.49
N ALA A 873 -4.93 35.59 -54.88
CA ALA A 873 -5.94 36.37 -54.18
C ALA A 873 -6.18 35.73 -52.80
N ASN A 874 -5.71 36.39 -51.74
CA ASN A 874 -5.85 35.89 -50.37
C ASN A 874 -7.24 36.24 -49.81
N ALA A 875 -7.97 35.22 -49.34
CA ALA A 875 -9.19 35.38 -48.56
C ALA A 875 -8.91 34.95 -47.11
N TRP A 876 -9.21 35.81 -46.14
CA TRP A 876 -8.91 35.60 -44.72
C TRP A 876 -10.20 35.46 -43.90
N ASN A 877 -10.20 34.55 -42.93
CA ASN A 877 -11.29 34.38 -41.97
C ASN A 877 -10.74 34.37 -40.53
N THR A 878 -11.39 35.10 -39.63
CA THR A 878 -11.05 35.10 -38.19
C THR A 878 -11.94 34.08 -37.47
N VAL A 879 -11.32 33.16 -36.73
CA VAL A 879 -12.03 32.15 -35.91
C VAL A 879 -11.69 32.42 -34.43
N TYR A 880 -12.70 32.38 -33.56
CA TYR A 880 -12.53 32.56 -32.13
C TYR A 880 -12.57 31.20 -31.42
N PRO A 881 -11.69 30.94 -30.42
CA PRO A 881 -11.76 29.73 -29.61
C PRO A 881 -13.16 29.57 -28.99
N ASN A 882 -13.73 28.37 -29.04
CA ASN A 882 -15.09 28.01 -28.58
C ASN A 882 -16.27 28.56 -29.43
N ARG A 883 -16.01 29.02 -30.66
CA ARG A 883 -17.06 29.29 -31.67
C ARG A 883 -16.69 28.65 -33.02
N PRO A 884 -17.06 27.38 -33.25
CA PRO A 884 -16.70 26.66 -34.47
C PRO A 884 -17.50 27.11 -35.70
N GLU A 885 -18.60 27.84 -35.50
CA GLU A 885 -19.38 28.42 -36.60
C GLU A 885 -18.56 29.51 -37.30
N ARG A 886 -18.59 29.53 -38.66
CA ARG A 886 -18.14 30.69 -39.43
C ARG A 886 -18.83 31.91 -38.82
N ALA A 887 -18.08 32.95 -38.47
CA ALA A 887 -18.67 34.25 -38.24
C ALA A 887 -19.32 34.67 -39.56
N GLU A 888 -20.57 34.29 -39.77
CA GLU A 888 -21.35 34.83 -40.86
C GLU A 888 -21.31 36.34 -40.64
N THR A 889 -20.65 37.05 -41.55
CA THR A 889 -20.91 38.45 -41.81
C THR A 889 -22.32 38.55 -42.41
N GLY A 890 -23.31 38.04 -41.68
CA GLY A 890 -24.70 38.37 -41.84
C GLY A 890 -24.82 39.84 -41.46
N LEU A 891 -24.63 40.71 -42.45
CA LEU A 891 -25.36 41.96 -42.54
C LEU A 891 -26.87 41.64 -42.62
N GLN A 892 -27.43 40.97 -41.59
CA GLN A 892 -28.85 41.05 -41.35
C GLN A 892 -29.08 42.48 -40.88
N SER A 893 -29.39 43.33 -41.85
CA SER A 893 -29.88 44.67 -41.62
C SER A 893 -31.26 44.57 -40.98
N TRP A 894 -31.31 44.34 -39.68
CA TRP A 894 -32.53 44.54 -38.91
C TRP A 894 -32.82 46.04 -38.94
N LYS A 895 -33.77 46.46 -39.79
CA LYS A 895 -34.33 47.82 -39.77
C LYS A 895 -35.19 47.97 -38.52
N ILE A 896 -34.53 48.15 -37.38
CA ILE A 896 -35.21 48.52 -36.13
C ILE A 896 -35.20 50.05 -36.06
N ALA A 897 -36.38 50.65 -36.24
CA ALA A 897 -36.58 52.10 -36.12
C ALA A 897 -36.86 52.49 -34.66
N GLY A 898 -36.35 53.66 -34.24
CA GLY A 898 -36.66 54.27 -32.94
C GLY A 898 -35.66 53.99 -31.80
N LEU A 899 -36.14 54.20 -30.56
CA LEU A 899 -35.40 54.21 -29.28
C LEU A 899 -34.50 52.98 -29.03
N SER A 900 -34.79 51.87 -29.68
CA SER A 900 -34.02 50.62 -29.65
C SER A 900 -32.61 50.77 -30.25
N LYS A 901 -32.39 51.67 -31.21
CA LYS A 901 -31.05 51.97 -31.76
C LYS A 901 -30.15 52.63 -30.71
N THR A 902 -30.72 53.47 -29.86
CA THR A 902 -30.02 54.17 -28.77
C THR A 902 -29.73 53.21 -27.61
N LEU A 903 -30.68 52.34 -27.25
CA LEU A 903 -30.51 51.31 -26.21
C LEU A 903 -29.46 50.25 -26.62
N LEU A 904 -29.44 49.83 -27.88
CA LEU A 904 -28.40 48.92 -28.40
C LEU A 904 -27.01 49.58 -28.44
N ASN A 905 -26.91 50.89 -28.66
CA ASN A 905 -25.64 51.61 -28.59
C ASN A 905 -25.11 51.80 -27.15
N LEU A 906 -25.97 51.70 -26.14
CA LEU A 906 -25.59 51.77 -24.73
C LEU A 906 -25.19 50.40 -24.15
N SER A 907 -25.61 49.30 -24.77
CA SER A 907 -25.24 47.93 -24.39
C SER A 907 -23.75 47.64 -24.66
N ALA A 908 -23.01 47.23 -23.61
CA ALA A 908 -21.62 46.80 -23.73
C ALA A 908 -21.48 45.52 -24.58
N VAL A 909 -22.46 44.62 -24.50
CA VAL A 909 -22.51 43.35 -25.26
C VAL A 909 -22.72 43.60 -26.75
N ALA A 910 -23.58 44.56 -27.12
CA ALA A 910 -23.82 44.93 -28.51
C ALA A 910 -22.65 45.70 -29.13
N ARG A 911 -21.95 46.53 -28.32
CA ARG A 911 -20.69 47.18 -28.74
C ARG A 911 -19.57 46.16 -28.98
N ALA A 912 -19.38 45.21 -28.08
CA ALA A 912 -18.39 44.14 -28.24
C ALA A 912 -18.65 43.27 -29.50
N ARG A 913 -19.92 42.97 -29.80
CA ARG A 913 -20.31 42.23 -31.03
C ARG A 913 -20.08 42.98 -32.34
N ARG A 914 -20.04 44.32 -32.33
CA ARG A 914 -19.73 45.13 -33.52
C ARG A 914 -18.23 45.33 -33.73
N VAL A 915 -17.43 45.20 -32.67
CA VAL A 915 -15.97 45.35 -32.71
C VAL A 915 -15.26 44.05 -33.11
N SER A 916 -15.97 42.93 -33.22
CA SER A 916 -15.44 41.67 -33.80
C SER A 916 -15.35 41.72 -35.34
N GLY A 917 -14.83 42.81 -35.89
CA GLY A 917 -14.45 42.93 -37.30
C GLY A 917 -13.01 42.45 -37.49
N ASN A 918 -12.73 41.84 -38.64
CA ASN A 918 -11.38 41.40 -39.00
C ASN A 918 -10.46 42.64 -39.07
N PRO A 919 -9.42 42.76 -38.22
CA PRO A 919 -8.52 43.93 -38.20
C PRO A 919 -7.66 44.05 -39.47
N TYR A 920 -7.60 43.00 -40.30
CA TYR A 920 -6.89 42.97 -41.57
C TYR A 920 -7.77 43.29 -42.79
N LEU A 921 -9.09 43.39 -42.60
CA LEU A 921 -9.97 43.99 -43.61
C LEU A 921 -10.08 45.48 -43.29
N ALA A 922 -9.47 46.32 -44.13
CA ALA A 922 -9.74 47.75 -44.10
C ALA A 922 -11.24 47.97 -44.29
N THR A 923 -11.97 48.25 -43.23
CA THR A 923 -13.33 48.79 -43.35
C THR A 923 -13.22 50.14 -44.04
N PRO A 924 -13.86 50.34 -45.21
CA PRO A 924 -13.91 51.66 -45.79
C PRO A 924 -14.83 52.53 -44.92
N ASN A 925 -14.23 53.54 -44.31
CA ASN A 925 -14.86 54.72 -43.71
C ASN A 925 -15.97 54.48 -42.67
N LEU A 926 -15.58 54.53 -41.39
CA LEU A 926 -16.42 55.14 -40.36
C LEU A 926 -15.60 56.22 -39.64
N ALA A 927 -16.10 57.44 -39.71
CA ALA A 927 -15.46 58.68 -39.27
C ALA A 927 -14.82 58.56 -37.88
N VAL A 928 -13.51 58.83 -37.83
CA VAL A 928 -12.72 58.94 -36.61
C VAL A 928 -13.12 60.22 -35.87
N ALA A 929 -13.52 60.08 -34.61
CA ALA A 929 -13.65 61.19 -33.67
C ALA A 929 -12.25 61.76 -33.36
N PRO A 930 -12.08 63.10 -33.29
CA PRO A 930 -10.76 63.69 -33.11
C PRO A 930 -10.27 63.45 -31.68
N GLY A 931 -9.08 62.87 -31.51
CA GLY A 931 -8.37 62.94 -30.23
C GLY A 931 -7.66 61.70 -29.71
N VAL A 932 -7.21 60.76 -30.54
CA VAL A 932 -6.24 59.74 -30.10
C VAL A 932 -5.07 59.73 -31.08
N ALA A 933 -3.87 59.99 -30.54
CA ALA A 933 -2.63 60.18 -31.29
C ALA A 933 -2.25 58.92 -32.10
N GLU A 934 -2.00 59.11 -33.39
CA GLU A 934 -1.32 58.12 -34.23
C GLU A 934 0.14 57.98 -33.79
N PRO A 935 0.72 56.77 -33.81
CA PRO A 935 2.16 56.63 -33.65
C PRO A 935 2.86 57.22 -34.87
N VAL A 936 3.63 58.29 -34.65
CA VAL A 936 4.49 58.90 -35.67
C VAL A 936 5.71 57.99 -35.88
N LEU A 937 5.85 57.42 -37.07
CA LEU A 937 7.11 56.86 -37.53
C LEU A 937 8.10 58.02 -37.69
N ALA A 938 9.06 58.14 -36.77
CA ALA A 938 10.13 59.12 -36.87
C ALA A 938 11.14 58.63 -37.93
N GLU A 939 11.29 59.39 -39.01
CA GLU A 939 12.30 59.11 -40.03
C GLU A 939 13.70 59.56 -39.53
N PRO A 940 14.78 58.82 -39.84
CA PRO A 940 16.12 59.14 -39.37
C PRO A 940 16.71 60.33 -40.14
N GLY A 941 16.40 61.54 -39.67
CA GLY A 941 16.98 62.79 -40.16
C GLY A 941 16.52 63.24 -41.54
N LEU A 942 17.00 64.39 -41.99
CA LEU A 942 16.70 64.97 -43.31
C LEU A 942 17.85 64.70 -44.28
N VAL A 943 17.52 64.38 -45.53
CA VAL A 943 18.45 64.08 -46.62
C VAL A 943 18.20 64.99 -47.82
N THR A 944 19.20 65.16 -48.69
CA THR A 944 19.10 65.97 -49.92
C THR A 944 19.46 65.12 -51.12
N VAL A 945 18.64 65.15 -52.17
CA VAL A 945 18.89 64.41 -53.42
C VAL A 945 19.69 65.29 -54.37
N ILE A 946 20.91 64.86 -54.72
CA ILE A 946 21.83 65.58 -55.61
C ILE A 946 22.11 64.78 -56.89
N ASN A 947 22.43 65.49 -57.98
CA ASN A 947 22.90 64.88 -59.20
C ASN A 947 24.35 64.39 -59.01
N ARG A 948 24.61 63.12 -59.38
CA ARG A 948 25.90 62.47 -59.15
C ARG A 948 27.08 63.18 -59.82
N ASP A 949 26.88 63.69 -61.03
CA ASP A 949 27.99 64.18 -61.86
C ASP A 949 28.26 65.69 -61.65
N THR A 950 27.30 66.43 -61.07
CA THR A 950 27.43 67.88 -60.80
C THR A 950 27.41 68.24 -59.31
N LEU A 951 27.06 67.30 -58.43
CA LEU A 951 26.90 67.47 -56.98
C LEU A 951 25.91 68.57 -56.55
N ALA A 952 25.12 69.09 -57.50
CA ALA A 952 24.08 70.06 -57.24
C ALA A 952 22.75 69.35 -56.91
N PRO A 953 21.87 69.96 -56.08
CA PRO A 953 20.53 69.44 -55.83
C PRO A 953 19.74 69.24 -57.12
N VAL A 954 19.01 68.13 -57.23
CA VAL A 954 18.23 67.81 -58.44
C VAL A 954 17.08 68.80 -58.63
N ALA A 955 16.54 69.34 -57.54
CA ALA A 955 15.61 70.47 -57.52
C ALA A 955 15.61 71.15 -56.14
N ALA A 956 15.18 72.42 -56.07
CA ALA A 956 15.11 73.17 -54.81
C ALA A 956 14.12 72.58 -53.78
N ALA A 957 13.16 71.78 -54.24
CA ALA A 957 12.18 71.09 -53.39
C ALA A 957 12.71 69.79 -52.76
N GLU A 958 13.92 69.35 -53.12
CA GLU A 958 14.48 68.04 -52.74
C GLU A 958 15.70 68.19 -51.80
N ILE A 959 15.73 69.28 -51.03
CA ILE A 959 16.76 69.62 -50.04
C ILE A 959 16.15 69.48 -48.65
N ASN A 960 16.83 68.75 -47.77
CA ASN A 960 16.41 68.49 -46.39
C ASN A 960 14.98 67.89 -46.31
N ILE A 961 14.77 66.81 -47.04
CA ILE A 961 13.53 66.02 -47.04
C ILE A 961 13.71 64.70 -46.30
N GLY A 962 12.60 64.05 -45.95
CA GLY A 962 12.60 62.74 -45.32
C GLY A 962 13.16 61.60 -46.20
N PRO A 963 13.90 60.61 -45.67
CA PRO A 963 14.47 59.48 -46.39
C PRO A 963 13.46 58.70 -47.26
N THR A 964 12.21 58.56 -46.79
CA THR A 964 11.16 57.85 -47.52
C THR A 964 10.72 58.63 -48.77
N ARG A 965 10.56 59.96 -48.63
CA ARG A 965 10.24 60.86 -49.75
C ARG A 965 11.37 60.93 -50.77
N ALA A 966 12.62 60.93 -50.30
CA ALA A 966 13.79 60.87 -51.17
C ALA A 966 13.87 59.56 -51.97
N ALA A 967 13.52 58.43 -51.34
CA ALA A 967 13.47 57.12 -51.99
C ALA A 967 12.35 57.01 -53.04
N GLU A 968 11.18 57.60 -52.78
CA GLU A 968 10.07 57.67 -53.75
C GLU A 968 10.42 58.54 -54.95
N PHE A 969 11.04 59.71 -54.72
CA PHE A 969 11.52 60.59 -55.80
C PHE A 969 12.55 59.88 -56.69
N MET A 970 13.51 59.16 -56.09
CA MET A 970 14.51 58.38 -56.83
C MET A 970 13.91 57.22 -57.64
N ARG A 971 12.82 56.59 -57.17
CA ARG A 971 12.11 55.54 -57.93
C ARG A 971 11.36 56.06 -59.15
N GLY A 972 10.98 57.34 -59.16
CA GLY A 972 10.31 57.98 -60.29
C GLY A 972 11.25 58.36 -61.45
N LEU A 973 12.57 58.30 -61.24
CA LEU A 973 13.58 58.65 -62.23
C LEU A 973 14.08 57.39 -62.95
N SER A 974 13.56 57.12 -64.14
CA SER A 974 14.03 56.00 -64.97
C SER A 974 15.43 56.29 -65.53
N GLY A 975 16.44 55.51 -65.11
CA GLY A 975 17.74 55.42 -65.78
C GLY A 975 19.01 55.77 -64.99
N VAL A 976 19.05 55.60 -63.66
CA VAL A 976 20.27 55.87 -62.86
C VAL A 976 20.62 54.68 -61.97
N SER A 977 21.89 54.23 -62.01
CA SER A 977 22.42 53.17 -61.15
C SER A 977 22.86 53.72 -59.79
N THR A 978 22.38 53.11 -58.71
CA THR A 978 22.82 53.40 -57.33
C THR A 978 23.87 52.37 -56.88
N LEU A 979 25.07 52.86 -56.55
CA LEU A 979 26.12 52.13 -55.84
C LEU A 979 25.83 52.15 -54.34
N ALA A 980 26.06 51.02 -53.67
CA ALA A 980 25.83 50.84 -52.25
C ALA A 980 26.84 51.59 -51.36
N THR A 981 26.50 51.61 -50.06
CA THR A 981 27.28 51.91 -48.83
C THR A 981 27.30 53.39 -48.38
N GLY A 982 27.16 53.72 -47.08
CA GLY A 982 27.21 52.89 -45.87
C GLY A 982 26.76 53.58 -44.57
N LEU A 983 27.01 52.84 -43.48
CA LEU A 983 26.78 53.04 -42.05
C LEU A 983 26.52 54.47 -41.52
N ALA A 984 25.52 54.59 -40.63
CA ALA A 984 25.76 54.82 -39.19
C ALA A 984 24.45 54.77 -38.36
N ALA A 985 24.59 54.19 -37.16
CA ALA A 985 23.68 54.02 -36.02
C ALA A 985 22.62 52.91 -36.12
#